data_AF-A0A1E8EY53-F1
#
_entry.id   AF-A0A1E8EY53-F1
#
_cell.length_a   1.000
_cell.length_b   1.000
_cell.length_c   1.000
_cell.angle_alpha   90.00
_cell.angle_beta   90.00
_cell.angle_gamma   90.00
#
_symmetry.space_group_name_H-M   'P 1'
#
loop_
_entity.id
_entity.type
_entity.pdbx_description
1 polymer ?
#
loop_
_entity_poly.entity_id
_entity_poly.type
_entity_poly.pdbx_seq_one_letter_code
_entity_poly.pdbx_strand_id
1 'polypeptide(L)'
;MNKKKLTALIITALCITSAAKVSAAPSVKRIYGQTRYETAASISKEGWKEKSNYAVIVNGENFPDAITAAPLASKYKAPILLTPKNELSPFTSVELKRLGVKNVFIIGGKGVIYQNVEDGIKSMGIKVTRLGGKTRYETALLVAGKVGKSKQIAVVDGTSFGDAVSIAPIAALKQMPIILAQKNYIPDDVMKYLDKQKKAEQIYVIGGKDFINDNLIKKIPNSKRIAEGGMYDKNVQIINAFKNELNLNNLYIASGKDYADALAGSALAAQNAVPILLVDNTMPEPSKRFLQSQVINEIGVLGGPAVVNSSVIQSSKDLPLEVADVNNIVKNIYQNEEFTPPKTMIITASDNSKKEMPVDWNLKKIDTTKPGIYTFKGSIEDYNKDIILTLIVKPIPDKIDDIKAEAETRSSYNLPDTVTATMSDGSLGDVDVSWDYGTQKKPGIYEFLGTVDRYSKKIKLTLTIKQQYGQNIKSINNLKYIVDKKSDFTLPRAVTATMQDNSKKGVAISWGTEKKYKYYDGVYIYEGIVKGYNKKVSLMLIVRDENGIDPNDPIYPTKPDDPNNPTNPDNPENPGESIKNIGELEPIVQGDPYPTTVIDPDTKKPAQVTWTRSINIDTTFVDADNIDDCRVAKVTLEGTIGGNKKVKATIGIIPKILGITTEYNGTNIVPAVIPIESSGVYDMSNATQKLRAVIIGPDGHTRTTKKVNVLLWDPPYIDIGDSQNYYVRATINHFSNPIMVTLQVRR
;
A
#
# COMPACT_ATOMS: atom_id res chain seq x y z
N MET A 1 47.07 -28.62 38.91
CA MET A 1 47.13 -27.36 39.69
C MET A 1 47.11 -26.16 38.74
N ASN A 2 46.04 -25.37 38.84
CA ASN A 2 45.88 -23.96 38.45
C ASN A 2 46.75 -23.36 37.33
N LYS A 3 46.12 -23.01 36.19
CA LYS A 3 46.21 -21.66 35.62
C LYS A 3 44.86 -21.19 35.10
N LYS A 4 44.38 -20.10 35.69
CA LYS A 4 43.13 -19.38 35.41
C LYS A 4 43.09 -18.93 33.95
N LYS A 5 42.02 -19.23 33.22
CA LYS A 5 41.70 -18.54 31.96
C LYS A 5 40.77 -17.39 32.29
N LEU A 6 41.27 -16.17 32.06
CA LEU A 6 40.54 -14.92 32.17
C LEU A 6 39.64 -14.81 30.93
N THR A 7 38.33 -14.92 31.10
CA THR A 7 37.35 -14.69 30.04
C THR A 7 37.13 -13.18 29.91
N ALA A 8 37.67 -12.57 28.86
CA ALA A 8 37.37 -11.19 28.51
C ALA A 8 36.02 -11.13 27.79
N LEU A 9 35.04 -10.50 28.44
CA LEU A 9 33.72 -10.19 27.88
C LEU A 9 33.88 -8.98 26.95
N ILE A 10 33.99 -9.20 25.64
CA ILE A 10 33.94 -8.11 24.65
C ILE A 10 32.46 -7.81 24.39
N ILE A 11 31.96 -6.75 25.02
CA ILE A 11 30.68 -6.14 24.67
C ILE A 11 30.91 -5.36 23.37
N THR A 12 30.64 -5.98 22.23
CA THR A 12 30.46 -5.26 20.97
C THR A 12 29.11 -4.56 21.02
N ALA A 13 29.13 -3.26 21.36
CA ALA A 13 28.00 -2.36 21.10
C ALA A 13 27.84 -2.24 19.58
N LEU A 14 27.02 -3.10 19.01
CA LEU A 14 26.57 -2.99 17.63
C LEU A 14 25.59 -1.81 17.58
N CYS A 15 26.09 -0.62 17.28
CA CYS A 15 25.24 0.49 16.85
C CYS A 15 24.59 0.08 15.53
N ILE A 16 23.41 -0.52 15.62
CA ILE A 16 22.52 -0.71 14.49
C ILE A 16 21.99 0.69 14.18
N THR A 17 22.68 1.40 13.28
CA THR A 17 22.08 2.55 12.63
C THR A 17 20.93 2.00 11.80
N SER A 18 19.71 2.17 12.30
CA SER A 18 18.51 1.99 11.50
C SER A 18 18.54 3.05 10.42
N ALA A 19 19.10 2.72 9.26
CA ALA A 19 18.82 3.46 8.05
C ALA A 19 17.30 3.40 7.85
N ALA A 20 16.62 4.52 8.10
CA ALA A 20 15.25 4.69 7.65
C ALA A 20 15.30 4.64 6.12
N LYS A 21 15.18 3.45 5.55
CA LYS A 21 14.90 3.29 4.12
C LYS A 21 13.47 3.76 3.92
N VAL A 22 13.37 5.01 3.45
CA VAL A 22 12.17 5.68 2.94
C VAL A 22 11.38 4.70 2.05
N SER A 23 10.05 4.74 2.15
CA SER A 23 9.15 3.97 1.29
C SER A 23 9.58 4.13 -0.17
N ALA A 24 9.76 3.03 -0.90
CA ALA A 24 10.17 3.12 -2.29
C ALA A 24 8.97 3.55 -3.13
N ALA A 25 9.12 4.61 -3.93
CA ALA A 25 8.15 4.96 -4.97
C ALA A 25 7.89 3.74 -5.89
N PRO A 26 6.70 3.61 -6.50
CA PRO A 26 6.39 2.45 -7.31
C PRO A 26 7.42 2.22 -8.41
N SER A 27 7.70 0.95 -8.67
CA SER A 27 8.51 0.57 -9.81
C SER A 27 7.73 0.90 -11.09
N VAL A 28 8.41 1.45 -12.10
CA VAL A 28 7.75 1.83 -13.36
C VAL A 28 8.42 1.13 -14.52
N LYS A 29 7.62 0.40 -15.30
CA LYS A 29 8.05 -0.28 -16.53
C LYS A 29 7.24 0.21 -17.71
N ARG A 30 7.90 0.78 -18.72
CA ARG A 30 7.24 1.16 -19.97
C ARG A 30 7.27 0.03 -20.99
N ILE A 31 6.12 -0.25 -21.58
CA ILE A 31 5.91 -1.25 -22.64
C ILE A 31 5.41 -0.48 -23.87
N TYR A 32 6.28 -0.31 -24.86
CA TYR A 32 5.99 0.53 -26.02
C TYR A 32 6.83 0.17 -27.24
N GLY A 33 6.47 0.76 -28.36
CA GLY A 33 7.35 1.01 -29.49
C GLY A 33 7.05 2.37 -30.11
N GLN A 34 7.63 2.65 -31.29
CA GLN A 34 7.46 3.96 -31.95
C GLN A 34 6.05 4.14 -32.52
N THR A 35 5.42 3.04 -32.91
CA THR A 35 4.05 3.02 -33.46
C THR A 35 3.11 2.18 -32.62
N ARG A 36 1.80 2.37 -32.79
CA ARG A 36 0.76 1.54 -32.16
C ARG A 36 0.93 0.03 -32.45
N TYR A 37 1.48 -0.30 -33.61
CA TYR A 37 1.74 -1.68 -34.03
C TYR A 37 2.90 -2.29 -33.24
N GLU A 38 3.97 -1.52 -33.05
CA GLU A 38 5.10 -1.94 -32.21
C GLU A 38 4.72 -2.00 -30.74
N THR A 39 3.94 -1.04 -30.22
CA THR A 39 3.45 -1.09 -28.84
C THR A 39 2.63 -2.36 -28.60
N ALA A 40 1.71 -2.71 -29.51
CA ALA A 40 0.96 -3.95 -29.42
C ALA A 40 1.86 -5.19 -29.45
N ALA A 41 2.91 -5.19 -30.27
CA ALA A 41 3.91 -6.26 -30.29
C ALA A 41 4.73 -6.33 -28.99
N SER A 42 5.11 -5.19 -28.39
CA SER A 42 5.79 -5.13 -27.10
C SER A 42 4.90 -5.63 -25.96
N ILE A 43 3.61 -5.30 -25.97
CA ILE A 43 2.61 -5.83 -25.02
C ILE A 43 2.47 -7.35 -25.18
N SER A 44 2.46 -7.84 -26.42
CA SER A 44 2.47 -9.27 -26.73
C SER A 44 3.70 -9.99 -26.13
N LYS A 45 4.90 -9.41 -26.27
CA LYS A 45 6.13 -9.98 -25.67
C LYS A 45 6.08 -10.01 -24.15
N GLU A 46 5.48 -9.00 -23.53
CA GLU A 46 5.34 -8.93 -22.08
C GLU A 46 4.39 -10.02 -21.54
N GLY A 47 3.20 -10.12 -22.12
CA GLY A 47 2.14 -11.03 -21.64
C GLY A 47 2.26 -12.47 -22.12
N TRP A 48 2.96 -12.72 -23.23
CA TRP A 48 3.06 -14.02 -23.88
C TRP A 48 4.52 -14.33 -24.20
N LYS A 49 5.30 -14.58 -23.14
CA LYS A 49 6.75 -14.84 -23.20
C LYS A 49 7.09 -16.10 -24.00
N GLU A 50 6.25 -17.13 -23.93
CA GLU A 50 6.43 -18.38 -24.68
C GLU A 50 5.61 -18.40 -25.99
N LYS A 51 4.60 -19.26 -26.08
CA LYS A 51 3.75 -19.48 -27.26
C LYS A 51 2.30 -19.11 -26.97
N SER A 52 1.58 -18.77 -28.04
CA SER A 52 0.12 -18.63 -28.00
C SER A 52 -0.50 -19.33 -29.20
N ASN A 53 -1.46 -20.23 -28.96
CA ASN A 53 -2.15 -20.92 -30.05
C ASN A 53 -3.09 -19.99 -30.84
N TYR A 54 -3.49 -18.88 -30.21
CA TYR A 54 -4.44 -17.90 -30.73
C TYR A 54 -3.86 -16.49 -30.75
N ALA A 55 -4.29 -15.66 -31.70
CA ALA A 55 -4.13 -14.21 -31.67
C ALA A 55 -5.41 -13.53 -32.15
N VAL A 56 -5.68 -12.32 -31.65
CA VAL A 56 -6.77 -11.47 -32.14
C VAL A 56 -6.16 -10.29 -32.90
N ILE A 57 -6.58 -10.11 -34.15
CA ILE A 57 -6.11 -9.03 -35.00
C ILE A 57 -7.22 -8.00 -35.15
N VAL A 58 -6.90 -6.75 -34.87
CA VAL A 58 -7.80 -5.60 -35.02
C VAL A 58 -7.18 -4.53 -35.90
N ASN A 59 -8.02 -3.64 -36.42
CA ASN A 59 -7.55 -2.50 -37.17
C ASN A 59 -6.96 -1.48 -36.18
N GLY A 60 -5.74 -0.99 -36.45
CA GLY A 60 -5.06 -0.02 -35.59
C GLY A 60 -5.47 1.44 -35.83
N GLU A 61 -6.18 1.74 -36.91
CA GLU A 61 -6.55 3.09 -37.39
C GLU A 61 -8.04 3.40 -37.21
N ASN A 62 -8.89 2.37 -37.07
CA ASN A 62 -10.35 2.47 -36.94
C ASN A 62 -10.90 1.60 -35.78
N PHE A 63 -11.29 2.26 -34.69
CA PHE A 63 -11.65 1.64 -33.42
C PHE A 63 -12.98 0.84 -33.32
N PRO A 64 -14.08 1.15 -34.05
CA PRO A 64 -15.42 0.72 -33.65
C PRO A 64 -15.61 -0.80 -33.51
N ASP A 65 -14.96 -1.58 -34.37
CA ASP A 65 -14.97 -3.04 -34.29
C ASP A 65 -13.97 -3.54 -33.23
N ALA A 66 -12.80 -2.89 -33.15
CA ALA A 66 -11.66 -3.27 -32.34
C ALA A 66 -11.95 -3.27 -30.84
N ILE A 67 -12.71 -2.28 -30.34
CA ILE A 67 -13.01 -2.09 -28.91
C ILE A 67 -13.79 -3.25 -28.26
N THR A 68 -14.30 -4.18 -29.06
CA THR A 68 -15.02 -5.38 -28.57
C THR A 68 -14.11 -6.60 -28.38
N ALA A 69 -12.83 -6.51 -28.76
CA ALA A 69 -11.94 -7.65 -28.87
C ALA A 69 -11.44 -8.22 -27.53
N ALA A 70 -11.34 -7.41 -26.48
CA ALA A 70 -10.67 -7.79 -25.22
C ALA A 70 -11.26 -9.03 -24.52
N PRO A 71 -12.60 -9.16 -24.37
CA PRO A 71 -13.20 -10.39 -23.83
C PRO A 71 -12.88 -11.64 -24.62
N LEU A 72 -12.89 -11.54 -25.96
CA LEU A 72 -12.56 -12.66 -26.84
C LEU A 72 -11.07 -13.04 -26.74
N ALA A 73 -10.19 -12.04 -26.72
CA ALA A 73 -8.75 -12.25 -26.57
C ALA A 73 -8.44 -12.98 -25.25
N SER A 74 -9.01 -12.51 -24.15
CA SER A 74 -8.86 -13.15 -22.82
C SER A 74 -9.40 -14.58 -22.81
N LYS A 75 -10.58 -14.84 -23.41
CA LYS A 75 -11.15 -16.19 -23.49
C LYS A 75 -10.18 -17.21 -24.08
N TYR A 76 -9.47 -16.80 -25.12
CA TYR A 76 -8.52 -17.63 -25.84
C TYR A 76 -7.08 -17.47 -25.37
N LYS A 77 -6.86 -16.74 -24.26
CA LYS A 77 -5.53 -16.38 -23.71
C LYS A 77 -4.60 -15.85 -24.81
N ALA A 78 -5.11 -14.96 -25.64
CA ALA A 78 -4.49 -14.50 -26.87
C ALA A 78 -4.11 -13.01 -26.78
N PRO A 79 -2.99 -12.58 -27.39
CA PRO A 79 -2.70 -11.16 -27.53
C PRO A 79 -3.65 -10.50 -28.53
N ILE A 80 -3.86 -9.20 -28.34
CA ILE A 80 -4.45 -8.32 -29.34
C ILE A 80 -3.30 -7.65 -30.09
N LEU A 81 -3.19 -7.95 -31.39
CA LEU A 81 -2.22 -7.32 -32.28
C LEU A 81 -2.96 -6.41 -33.27
N LEU A 82 -2.27 -5.35 -33.70
CA LEU A 82 -2.85 -4.30 -34.54
C LEU A 82 -2.28 -4.34 -35.95
N THR A 83 -3.07 -3.92 -36.92
CA THR A 83 -2.62 -3.81 -38.31
C THR A 83 -3.31 -2.65 -39.03
N PRO A 84 -2.65 -2.00 -40.01
CA PRO A 84 -3.32 -1.10 -40.94
C PRO A 84 -4.43 -1.83 -41.71
N LYS A 85 -5.38 -1.09 -42.29
CA LYS A 85 -6.52 -1.69 -43.00
C LYS A 85 -6.11 -2.56 -44.20
N ASN A 86 -5.04 -2.18 -44.91
CA ASN A 86 -4.68 -2.68 -46.24
C ASN A 86 -3.36 -3.45 -46.27
N GLU A 87 -2.69 -3.66 -45.14
CA GLU A 87 -1.41 -4.36 -45.09
C GLU A 87 -1.26 -5.07 -43.75
N LEU A 88 -0.73 -6.29 -43.75
CA LEU A 88 -0.36 -6.98 -42.52
C LEU A 88 0.90 -6.34 -41.94
N SER A 89 0.76 -5.67 -40.80
CA SER A 89 1.89 -5.01 -40.14
C SER A 89 3.07 -5.99 -39.95
N PRO A 90 4.31 -5.59 -40.29
CA PRO A 90 5.49 -6.43 -40.08
C PRO A 90 5.69 -6.79 -38.61
N PHE A 91 5.33 -5.91 -37.67
CA PHE A 91 5.41 -6.19 -36.24
C PHE A 91 4.41 -7.27 -35.80
N THR A 92 3.21 -7.25 -36.38
CA THR A 92 2.20 -8.29 -36.16
C THR A 92 2.61 -9.61 -36.78
N SER A 93 3.15 -9.62 -38.00
CA SER A 93 3.59 -10.86 -38.65
C SER A 93 4.77 -11.53 -37.92
N VAL A 94 5.71 -10.73 -37.40
CA VAL A 94 6.81 -11.21 -36.55
C VAL A 94 6.28 -11.83 -35.25
N GLU A 95 5.33 -11.19 -34.58
CA GLU A 95 4.76 -11.74 -33.34
C GLU A 95 3.93 -13.01 -33.58
N LEU A 96 3.15 -13.08 -34.66
CA LEU A 96 2.42 -14.30 -35.04
C LEU A 96 3.39 -15.49 -35.22
N LYS A 97 4.56 -15.27 -35.83
CA LYS A 97 5.62 -16.28 -35.97
C LYS A 97 6.25 -16.63 -34.62
N ARG A 98 6.68 -15.63 -33.85
CA ARG A 98 7.34 -15.82 -32.54
C ARG A 98 6.49 -16.67 -31.60
N LEU A 99 5.19 -16.36 -31.54
CA LEU A 99 4.22 -17.06 -30.69
C LEU A 99 3.81 -18.44 -31.22
N GLY A 100 4.13 -18.77 -32.47
CA GLY A 100 3.73 -20.02 -33.11
C GLY A 100 2.20 -20.14 -33.28
N VAL A 101 1.52 -19.02 -33.55
CA VAL A 101 0.05 -18.95 -33.63
C VAL A 101 -0.48 -19.91 -34.69
N LYS A 102 -1.59 -20.61 -34.37
CA LYS A 102 -2.28 -21.53 -35.30
C LYS A 102 -3.65 -21.03 -35.73
N ASN A 103 -4.27 -20.19 -34.91
CA ASN A 103 -5.60 -19.67 -35.15
C ASN A 103 -5.63 -18.16 -34.92
N VAL A 104 -6.20 -17.41 -35.86
CA VAL A 104 -6.38 -15.96 -35.74
C VAL A 104 -7.86 -15.61 -35.81
N PHE A 105 -8.29 -14.74 -34.90
CA PHE A 105 -9.56 -14.01 -35.04
C PHE A 105 -9.29 -12.63 -35.62
N ILE A 106 -9.84 -12.33 -36.80
CA ILE A 106 -9.85 -10.96 -37.33
C ILE A 106 -11.15 -10.31 -36.89
N ILE A 107 -11.07 -9.18 -36.20
CA ILE A 107 -12.26 -8.42 -35.77
C ILE A 107 -12.49 -7.27 -36.76
N GLY A 108 -13.62 -7.35 -37.45
CA GLY A 108 -14.05 -6.39 -38.45
C GLY A 108 -14.21 -6.96 -39.86
N GLY A 109 -15.13 -6.35 -40.60
CA GLY A 109 -15.46 -6.73 -41.97
C GLY A 109 -14.32 -6.44 -42.95
N LYS A 110 -14.50 -6.86 -44.22
CA LYS A 110 -13.49 -6.64 -45.27
C LYS A 110 -13.24 -5.16 -45.60
N GLY A 111 -14.17 -4.26 -45.29
CA GLY A 111 -13.99 -2.82 -45.41
C GLY A 111 -13.16 -2.19 -44.27
N VAL A 112 -12.94 -2.93 -43.17
CA VAL A 112 -12.17 -2.50 -42.01
C VAL A 112 -10.78 -3.13 -42.03
N ILE A 113 -10.69 -4.43 -42.30
CA ILE A 113 -9.41 -5.10 -42.56
C ILE A 113 -9.56 -5.85 -43.89
N TYR A 114 -8.80 -5.44 -44.88
CA TYR A 114 -8.92 -5.92 -46.25
C TYR A 114 -8.58 -7.40 -46.36
N GLN A 115 -9.02 -8.00 -47.47
CA GLN A 115 -8.84 -9.42 -47.73
C GLN A 115 -7.35 -9.81 -47.80
N ASN A 116 -6.50 -8.94 -48.35
CA ASN A 116 -5.07 -9.21 -48.49
C ASN A 116 -4.34 -9.36 -47.13
N VAL A 117 -4.80 -8.70 -46.06
CA VAL A 117 -4.27 -8.91 -44.71
C VAL A 117 -4.60 -10.33 -44.22
N GLU A 118 -5.84 -10.78 -44.44
CA GLU A 118 -6.26 -12.14 -44.10
C GLU A 118 -5.49 -13.20 -44.91
N ASP A 119 -5.28 -12.94 -46.20
CA ASP A 119 -4.53 -13.84 -47.08
C ASP A 119 -3.05 -13.90 -46.67
N GLY A 120 -2.46 -12.78 -46.27
CA GLY A 120 -1.11 -12.71 -45.69
C GLY A 120 -0.96 -13.50 -44.39
N ILE A 121 -2.01 -13.60 -43.57
CA ILE A 121 -2.01 -14.45 -42.37
C ILE A 121 -2.16 -15.92 -42.76
N LYS A 122 -3.05 -16.25 -43.71
CA LYS A 122 -3.24 -17.63 -44.20
C LYS A 122 -2.00 -18.20 -44.87
N SER A 123 -1.24 -17.40 -45.62
CA SER A 123 0.00 -17.83 -46.28
C SER A 123 1.09 -18.24 -45.28
N MET A 124 0.97 -17.82 -44.02
CA MET A 124 1.82 -18.28 -42.90
C MET A 124 1.38 -19.66 -42.34
N GLY A 125 0.37 -20.30 -42.93
CA GLY A 125 -0.20 -21.57 -42.46
C GLY A 125 -1.14 -21.43 -41.26
N ILE A 126 -1.66 -20.23 -41.01
CA ILE A 126 -2.52 -19.91 -39.86
C ILE A 126 -3.99 -19.95 -40.27
N LYS A 127 -4.83 -20.62 -39.49
CA LYS A 127 -6.29 -20.65 -39.72
C LYS A 127 -6.90 -19.31 -39.29
N VAL A 128 -7.62 -18.66 -40.20
CA VAL A 128 -8.29 -17.38 -39.92
C VAL A 128 -9.80 -17.57 -39.74
N THR A 129 -10.36 -16.95 -38.69
CA THR A 129 -11.81 -16.76 -38.50
C THR A 129 -12.09 -15.27 -38.43
N ARG A 130 -12.82 -14.73 -39.40
CA ARG A 130 -13.23 -13.33 -39.40
C ARG A 130 -14.55 -13.14 -38.69
N LEU A 131 -14.61 -12.19 -37.75
CA LEU A 131 -15.80 -11.75 -37.04
C LEU A 131 -16.07 -10.30 -37.42
N GLY A 132 -16.84 -10.09 -38.49
CA GLY A 132 -17.15 -8.76 -39.01
C GLY A 132 -18.53 -8.74 -39.65
N GLY A 133 -19.42 -7.91 -39.11
CA GLY A 133 -20.76 -7.67 -39.66
C GLY A 133 -20.79 -6.50 -40.64
N LYS A 134 -22.00 -6.14 -41.11
CA LYS A 134 -22.16 -4.93 -41.95
C LYS A 134 -21.96 -3.65 -41.15
N THR A 135 -22.22 -3.72 -39.84
CA THR A 135 -22.11 -2.60 -38.91
C THR A 135 -21.28 -2.98 -37.69
N ARG A 136 -20.77 -1.98 -36.95
CA ARG A 136 -20.07 -2.18 -35.67
C ARG A 136 -20.90 -2.95 -34.64
N TYR A 137 -22.22 -2.77 -34.69
CA TYR A 137 -23.17 -3.45 -33.81
C TYR A 137 -23.24 -4.94 -34.13
N GLU A 138 -23.38 -5.31 -35.41
CA GLU A 138 -23.34 -6.71 -35.83
C GLU A 138 -21.97 -7.35 -35.53
N THR A 139 -20.86 -6.64 -35.77
CA THR A 139 -19.52 -7.12 -35.40
C THR A 139 -19.45 -7.43 -33.90
N ALA A 140 -19.94 -6.53 -33.05
CA ALA A 140 -19.99 -6.75 -31.60
C ALA A 140 -20.81 -8.00 -31.23
N LEU A 141 -21.94 -8.25 -31.89
CA LEU A 141 -22.75 -9.45 -31.66
C LEU A 141 -22.04 -10.74 -32.11
N LEU A 142 -21.30 -10.71 -33.22
CA LEU A 142 -20.49 -11.86 -33.67
C LEU A 142 -19.37 -12.16 -32.67
N VAL A 143 -18.70 -11.13 -32.16
CA VAL A 143 -17.69 -11.27 -31.11
C VAL A 143 -18.31 -11.81 -29.83
N ALA A 144 -19.45 -11.26 -29.39
CA ALA A 144 -20.19 -11.73 -28.22
C ALA A 144 -20.61 -13.21 -28.35
N GLY A 145 -21.09 -13.63 -29.52
CA GLY A 145 -21.40 -15.02 -29.81
C GLY A 145 -20.17 -15.93 -29.67
N LYS A 146 -18.98 -15.45 -30.07
CA LYS A 146 -17.72 -16.19 -29.92
C LYS A 146 -17.19 -16.21 -28.49
N VAL A 147 -17.42 -15.14 -27.70
CA VAL A 147 -17.19 -15.11 -26.25
C VAL A 147 -18.10 -16.12 -25.55
N GLY A 148 -19.36 -16.24 -25.97
CA GLY A 148 -20.30 -17.24 -25.48
C GLY A 148 -21.17 -16.75 -24.31
N LYS A 149 -21.76 -17.68 -23.56
CA LYS A 149 -22.64 -17.36 -22.42
C LYS A 149 -21.83 -16.68 -21.31
N SER A 150 -22.32 -15.54 -20.82
CA SER A 150 -21.73 -14.82 -19.71
C SER A 150 -22.78 -14.46 -18.66
N LYS A 151 -22.35 -14.37 -17.41
CA LYS A 151 -23.17 -13.88 -16.29
C LYS A 151 -23.35 -12.38 -16.35
N GLN A 152 -22.43 -11.66 -17.00
CA GLN A 152 -22.43 -10.21 -17.03
C GLN A 152 -22.11 -9.70 -18.43
N ILE A 153 -22.64 -8.53 -18.77
CA ILE A 153 -22.50 -7.92 -20.10
C ILE A 153 -22.19 -6.44 -19.90
N ALA A 154 -21.29 -5.89 -20.72
CA ALA A 154 -21.04 -4.46 -20.78
C ALA A 154 -21.70 -3.90 -22.04
N VAL A 155 -22.53 -2.87 -21.88
CA VAL A 155 -23.12 -2.09 -22.97
C VAL A 155 -22.47 -0.72 -22.96
N VAL A 156 -21.86 -0.33 -24.08
CA VAL A 156 -21.15 0.95 -24.24
C VAL A 156 -21.69 1.68 -25.45
N ASP A 157 -21.49 2.99 -25.53
CA ASP A 157 -21.77 3.72 -26.76
C ASP A 157 -20.77 3.30 -27.85
N GLY A 158 -21.30 2.91 -29.01
CA GLY A 158 -20.51 2.49 -30.15
C GLY A 158 -19.89 3.66 -30.91
N THR A 159 -20.26 4.91 -30.62
CA THR A 159 -19.77 6.10 -31.34
C THR A 159 -18.53 6.75 -30.73
N SER A 160 -18.17 6.38 -29.50
CA SER A 160 -16.98 6.82 -28.78
C SER A 160 -16.21 5.63 -28.20
N PHE A 161 -14.89 5.74 -28.04
CA PHE A 161 -14.06 4.63 -27.56
C PHE A 161 -13.78 4.66 -26.05
N GLY A 162 -13.83 5.84 -25.41
CA GLY A 162 -13.31 6.04 -24.04
C GLY A 162 -13.94 5.11 -23.00
N ASP A 163 -15.26 4.90 -23.07
CA ASP A 163 -15.99 4.01 -22.17
C ASP A 163 -15.66 2.54 -22.45
N ALA A 164 -15.51 2.20 -23.73
CA ALA A 164 -15.21 0.85 -24.17
C ALA A 164 -13.79 0.42 -23.75
N VAL A 165 -12.77 1.27 -23.94
CA VAL A 165 -11.40 0.96 -23.50
C VAL A 165 -11.25 0.98 -21.99
N SER A 166 -12.08 1.75 -21.27
CA SER A 166 -12.07 1.76 -19.80
C SER A 166 -12.64 0.46 -19.22
N ILE A 167 -13.71 -0.08 -19.80
CA ILE A 167 -14.29 -1.36 -19.33
C ILE A 167 -13.58 -2.58 -19.91
N ALA A 168 -12.84 -2.45 -21.01
CA ALA A 168 -12.18 -3.55 -21.72
C ALA A 168 -11.34 -4.50 -20.83
N PRO A 169 -10.43 -4.06 -19.94
CA PRO A 169 -9.66 -4.97 -19.09
C PRO A 169 -10.55 -5.75 -18.11
N ILE A 170 -11.57 -5.10 -17.54
CA ILE A 170 -12.53 -5.74 -16.62
C ILE A 170 -13.44 -6.71 -17.37
N ALA A 171 -13.92 -6.31 -18.55
CA ALA A 171 -14.72 -7.16 -19.42
C ALA A 171 -13.93 -8.40 -19.87
N ALA A 172 -12.62 -8.25 -20.12
CA ALA A 172 -11.70 -9.33 -20.39
C ALA A 172 -11.49 -10.26 -19.19
N LEU A 173 -11.27 -9.71 -18.00
CA LEU A 173 -11.13 -10.47 -16.75
C LEU A 173 -12.39 -11.29 -16.44
N LYS A 174 -13.55 -10.66 -16.56
CA LYS A 174 -14.85 -11.23 -16.17
C LYS A 174 -15.60 -11.91 -17.30
N GLN A 175 -14.98 -12.04 -18.48
CA GLN A 175 -15.58 -12.62 -19.68
C GLN A 175 -16.93 -11.97 -20.02
N MET A 176 -17.04 -10.65 -19.87
CA MET A 176 -18.22 -9.89 -20.27
C MET A 176 -18.14 -9.55 -21.76
N PRO A 177 -19.08 -9.97 -22.61
CA PRO A 177 -19.19 -9.43 -23.94
C PRO A 177 -19.39 -7.91 -23.89
N ILE A 178 -18.69 -7.18 -24.75
CA ILE A 178 -18.89 -5.74 -24.95
C ILE A 178 -19.84 -5.55 -26.12
N ILE A 179 -21.01 -5.00 -25.83
CA ILE A 179 -22.10 -4.75 -26.76
C ILE A 179 -22.18 -3.24 -27.02
N LEU A 180 -22.35 -2.87 -28.28
CA LEU A 180 -22.41 -1.48 -28.70
C LEU A 180 -23.87 -1.02 -28.83
N ALA A 181 -24.16 0.18 -28.35
CA ALA A 181 -25.44 0.88 -28.49
C ALA A 181 -25.22 2.32 -29.00
N GLN A 182 -26.28 3.12 -29.14
CA GLN A 182 -26.21 4.55 -29.43
C GLN A 182 -27.02 5.36 -28.41
N LYS A 183 -26.77 6.67 -28.37
CA LYS A 183 -27.43 7.63 -27.47
C LYS A 183 -28.93 7.47 -27.37
N ASN A 184 -29.61 7.54 -28.51
CA ASN A 184 -31.07 7.60 -28.58
C ASN A 184 -31.68 6.36 -29.24
N TYR A 185 -30.86 5.36 -29.58
CA TYR A 185 -31.31 4.19 -30.32
C TYR A 185 -30.44 2.96 -29.99
N ILE A 186 -31.08 1.82 -29.75
CA ILE A 186 -30.40 0.52 -29.71
C ILE A 186 -30.85 -0.24 -30.96
N PRO A 187 -29.93 -0.64 -31.86
CA PRO A 187 -30.28 -1.44 -33.02
C PRO A 187 -31.12 -2.67 -32.68
N ASP A 188 -32.11 -3.00 -33.51
CA ASP A 188 -33.04 -4.11 -33.25
C ASP A 188 -32.34 -5.43 -32.95
N ASP A 189 -31.27 -5.76 -33.68
CA ASP A 189 -30.53 -7.00 -33.44
C ASP A 189 -29.76 -6.99 -32.13
N VAL A 190 -29.32 -5.81 -31.67
CA VAL A 190 -28.73 -5.63 -30.34
C VAL A 190 -29.79 -5.77 -29.25
N MET A 191 -30.97 -5.17 -29.42
CA MET A 191 -32.08 -5.36 -28.47
C MET A 191 -32.51 -6.82 -28.38
N LYS A 192 -32.70 -7.50 -29.53
CA LYS A 192 -33.01 -8.94 -29.57
C LYS A 192 -31.95 -9.77 -28.88
N TYR A 193 -30.67 -9.41 -29.01
CA TYR A 193 -29.60 -10.08 -28.29
C TYR A 193 -29.73 -9.87 -26.78
N LEU A 194 -29.89 -8.62 -26.31
CA LEU A 194 -29.99 -8.26 -24.89
C LEU A 194 -31.24 -8.87 -24.23
N ASP A 195 -32.38 -8.90 -24.92
CA ASP A 195 -33.63 -9.48 -24.43
C ASP A 195 -33.54 -11.00 -24.17
N LYS A 196 -32.60 -11.68 -24.84
CA LYS A 196 -32.31 -13.11 -24.60
C LYS A 196 -31.44 -13.33 -23.37
N GLN A 197 -30.89 -12.28 -22.76
CA GLN A 197 -29.96 -12.35 -21.62
C GLN A 197 -30.66 -12.16 -20.28
N LYS A 198 -31.93 -12.54 -20.15
CA LYS A 198 -32.69 -12.45 -18.87
C LYS A 198 -32.06 -13.23 -17.70
N LYS A 199 -31.18 -14.17 -18.01
CA LYS A 199 -30.41 -14.96 -17.03
C LYS A 199 -29.05 -14.35 -16.68
N ALA A 200 -28.62 -13.28 -17.35
CA ALA A 200 -27.45 -12.54 -16.93
C ALA A 200 -27.73 -11.91 -15.56
N GLU A 201 -26.79 -12.06 -14.64
CA GLU A 201 -26.85 -11.51 -13.29
C GLU A 201 -26.88 -9.97 -13.34
N GLN A 202 -26.14 -9.36 -14.27
CA GLN A 202 -26.13 -7.92 -14.46
C GLN A 202 -25.71 -7.52 -15.89
N ILE A 203 -26.44 -6.58 -16.49
CA ILE A 203 -26.03 -5.88 -17.71
C ILE A 203 -25.60 -4.45 -17.31
N TYR A 204 -24.30 -4.18 -17.37
CA TYR A 204 -23.77 -2.86 -17.06
C TYR A 204 -23.88 -1.95 -18.27
N VAL A 205 -24.50 -0.79 -18.11
CA VAL A 205 -24.50 0.27 -19.13
C VAL A 205 -23.43 1.27 -18.72
N ILE A 206 -22.35 1.33 -19.47
CA ILE A 206 -21.18 2.13 -19.15
C ILE A 206 -21.34 3.52 -19.74
N GLY A 207 -21.08 4.54 -18.93
CA GLY A 207 -21.11 5.93 -19.37
C GLY A 207 -22.35 6.68 -18.92
N GLY A 208 -22.33 8.00 -19.11
CA GLY A 208 -23.42 8.89 -18.73
C GLY A 208 -24.61 8.86 -19.69
N LYS A 209 -25.71 9.50 -19.27
CA LYS A 209 -26.95 9.66 -20.05
C LYS A 209 -26.75 10.33 -21.43
N ASP A 210 -25.66 11.06 -21.61
CA ASP A 210 -25.31 11.72 -22.86
C ASP A 210 -24.85 10.76 -23.96
N PHE A 211 -24.52 9.52 -23.60
CA PHE A 211 -24.02 8.48 -24.51
C PHE A 211 -25.03 7.35 -24.75
N ILE A 212 -25.87 7.03 -23.77
CA ILE A 212 -27.01 6.10 -23.86
C ILE A 212 -28.08 6.66 -22.93
N ASN A 213 -29.28 6.97 -23.41
CA ASN A 213 -30.34 7.57 -22.59
C ASN A 213 -31.00 6.54 -21.64
N ASP A 214 -31.42 6.96 -20.44
CA ASP A 214 -32.09 6.12 -19.44
C ASP A 214 -33.36 5.44 -19.94
N ASN A 215 -34.09 6.07 -20.88
CA ASN A 215 -35.28 5.47 -21.48
C ASN A 215 -34.97 4.19 -22.27
N LEU A 216 -33.76 4.04 -22.78
CA LEU A 216 -33.31 2.82 -23.46
C LEU A 216 -32.89 1.76 -22.44
N ILE A 217 -32.26 2.16 -21.33
CA ILE A 217 -31.80 1.25 -20.28
C ILE A 217 -32.96 0.49 -19.64
N LYS A 218 -34.11 1.15 -19.44
CA LYS A 218 -35.32 0.50 -18.90
C LYS A 218 -35.81 -0.69 -19.73
N LYS A 219 -35.43 -0.77 -21.01
CA LYS A 219 -35.77 -1.89 -21.90
C LYS A 219 -34.77 -3.06 -21.81
N ILE A 220 -33.60 -2.84 -21.20
CA ILE A 220 -32.55 -3.84 -21.06
C ILE A 220 -32.77 -4.62 -19.75
N PRO A 221 -32.84 -5.97 -19.77
CA PRO A 221 -33.05 -6.76 -18.57
C PRO A 221 -31.87 -6.65 -17.59
N ASN A 222 -32.16 -6.63 -16.29
CA ASN A 222 -31.15 -6.57 -15.21
C ASN A 222 -30.08 -5.51 -15.48
N SER A 223 -30.49 -4.32 -15.95
CA SER A 223 -29.56 -3.28 -16.36
C SER A 223 -29.18 -2.34 -15.20
N LYS A 224 -27.92 -1.90 -15.17
CA LYS A 224 -27.40 -0.94 -14.19
C LYS A 224 -26.43 0.00 -14.88
N ARG A 225 -26.68 1.30 -14.81
CA ARG A 225 -25.71 2.30 -15.26
C ARG A 225 -24.53 2.37 -14.29
N ILE A 226 -23.32 2.49 -14.83
CA ILE A 226 -22.14 2.86 -14.08
C ILE A 226 -21.33 3.91 -14.84
N ALA A 227 -20.59 4.72 -14.08
CA ALA A 227 -19.64 5.71 -14.57
C ALA A 227 -20.27 6.90 -15.32
N GLU A 228 -20.32 8.05 -14.66
CA GLU A 228 -20.81 9.32 -15.22
C GLU A 228 -19.71 10.38 -15.30
N GLY A 229 -19.97 11.48 -16.02
CA GLY A 229 -19.05 12.59 -16.17
C GLY A 229 -18.04 12.45 -17.32
N GLY A 230 -16.87 13.07 -17.15
CA GLY A 230 -15.80 13.06 -18.14
C GLY A 230 -15.13 11.70 -18.31
N MET A 231 -14.38 11.50 -19.39
CA MET A 231 -13.73 10.21 -19.69
C MET A 231 -12.84 9.70 -18.54
N TYR A 232 -12.05 10.57 -17.93
CA TYR A 232 -11.15 10.21 -16.83
C TYR A 232 -11.91 9.91 -15.53
N ASP A 233 -12.96 10.68 -15.23
CA ASP A 233 -13.87 10.37 -14.11
C ASP A 233 -14.54 9.01 -14.29
N LYS A 234 -15.03 8.74 -15.50
CA LYS A 234 -15.65 7.47 -15.85
C LYS A 234 -14.68 6.31 -15.71
N ASN A 235 -13.46 6.46 -16.21
CA ASN A 235 -12.42 5.43 -16.08
C ASN A 235 -12.15 5.07 -14.60
N VAL A 236 -11.96 6.07 -13.73
CA VAL A 236 -11.76 5.87 -12.29
C VAL A 236 -12.99 5.24 -11.62
N GLN A 237 -14.20 5.69 -11.97
CA GLN A 237 -15.44 5.10 -11.43
C GLN A 237 -15.62 3.64 -11.85
N ILE A 238 -15.25 3.27 -13.07
CA ILE A 238 -15.26 1.89 -13.55
C ILE A 238 -14.29 1.04 -12.73
N ILE A 239 -13.04 1.50 -12.56
CA ILE A 239 -12.05 0.79 -11.72
C ILE A 239 -12.60 0.59 -10.30
N ASN A 240 -13.13 1.64 -9.68
CA ASN A 240 -13.68 1.59 -8.33
C ASN A 240 -14.91 0.69 -8.19
N ALA A 241 -15.77 0.63 -9.22
CA ALA A 241 -16.95 -0.23 -9.23
C ALA A 241 -16.59 -1.73 -9.20
N PHE A 242 -15.40 -2.09 -9.68
CA PHE A 242 -14.90 -3.47 -9.73
C PHE A 242 -13.66 -3.68 -8.85
N LYS A 243 -13.36 -2.76 -7.91
CA LYS A 243 -12.14 -2.81 -7.09
C LYS A 243 -11.90 -4.12 -6.35
N ASN A 244 -12.96 -4.81 -5.93
CA ASN A 244 -12.87 -6.08 -5.21
C ASN A 244 -12.48 -7.27 -6.12
N GLU A 245 -12.47 -7.05 -7.43
CA GLU A 245 -12.07 -8.04 -8.43
C GLU A 245 -10.70 -7.71 -9.04
N LEU A 246 -10.09 -6.59 -8.65
CA LEU A 246 -8.87 -6.07 -9.24
C LEU A 246 -7.72 -6.12 -8.24
N ASN A 247 -6.53 -6.45 -8.74
CA ASN A 247 -5.29 -6.20 -8.03
C ASN A 247 -4.94 -4.72 -8.17
N LEU A 248 -5.24 -3.93 -7.14
CA LEU A 248 -4.95 -2.49 -7.12
C LEU A 248 -3.51 -2.15 -6.66
N ASN A 249 -2.73 -3.14 -6.23
CA ASN A 249 -1.31 -2.94 -5.95
C ASN A 249 -0.53 -2.70 -7.25
N ASN A 250 -1.02 -3.22 -8.37
CA ASN A 250 -0.41 -3.00 -9.68
C ASN A 250 -1.35 -2.15 -10.53
N LEU A 251 -0.78 -1.35 -11.42
CA LEU A 251 -1.54 -0.45 -12.28
C LEU A 251 -0.94 -0.38 -13.68
N TYR A 252 -1.77 -0.50 -14.70
CA TYR A 252 -1.37 -0.04 -16.03
C TYR A 252 -1.84 1.39 -16.26
N ILE A 253 -1.02 2.23 -16.89
CA ILE A 253 -1.43 3.55 -17.38
C ILE A 253 -1.35 3.59 -18.90
N ALA A 254 -2.34 4.21 -19.54
CA ALA A 254 -2.37 4.38 -21.00
C ALA A 254 -2.96 5.75 -21.36
N SER A 255 -2.61 6.28 -22.53
CA SER A 255 -3.19 7.53 -23.00
C SER A 255 -4.69 7.37 -23.26
N GLY A 256 -5.50 8.29 -22.76
CA GLY A 256 -6.92 8.38 -23.08
C GLY A 256 -7.20 9.06 -24.43
N LYS A 257 -6.19 9.62 -25.10
CA LYS A 257 -6.34 10.33 -26.38
C LYS A 257 -6.54 9.42 -27.59
N ASP A 258 -6.14 8.16 -27.48
CA ASP A 258 -6.28 7.14 -28.52
C ASP A 258 -6.63 5.80 -27.84
N TYR A 259 -7.15 4.84 -28.60
CA TYR A 259 -7.68 3.57 -28.08
C TYR A 259 -6.67 2.43 -28.19
N ALA A 260 -5.73 2.51 -29.12
CA ALA A 260 -4.91 1.39 -29.58
C ALA A 260 -4.08 0.73 -28.46
N ASP A 261 -3.33 1.53 -27.71
CA ASP A 261 -2.41 1.03 -26.67
C ASP A 261 -3.19 0.44 -25.47
N ALA A 262 -4.24 1.14 -25.02
CA ALA A 262 -5.11 0.66 -23.95
C ALA A 262 -5.86 -0.62 -24.34
N LEU A 263 -6.36 -0.70 -25.57
CA LEU A 263 -7.02 -1.89 -26.09
C LEU A 263 -6.06 -3.09 -26.16
N ALA A 264 -4.87 -2.90 -26.72
CA ALA A 264 -3.87 -3.96 -26.80
C ALA A 264 -3.48 -4.46 -25.40
N GLY A 265 -3.30 -3.52 -24.46
CA GLY A 265 -2.99 -3.82 -23.06
C GLY A 265 -4.13 -4.46 -22.28
N SER A 266 -5.38 -4.36 -22.72
CA SER A 266 -6.54 -4.89 -21.97
C SER A 266 -6.47 -6.41 -21.77
N ALA A 267 -5.95 -7.15 -22.76
CA ALA A 267 -5.75 -8.59 -22.64
C ALA A 267 -4.61 -8.95 -21.68
N LEU A 268 -3.54 -8.16 -21.63
CA LEU A 268 -2.45 -8.30 -20.66
C LEU A 268 -2.94 -7.99 -19.23
N ALA A 269 -3.61 -6.86 -19.07
CA ALA A 269 -4.16 -6.38 -17.82
C ALA A 269 -5.10 -7.40 -17.16
N ALA A 270 -5.96 -8.03 -17.96
CA ALA A 270 -6.88 -9.08 -17.50
C ALA A 270 -6.18 -10.34 -16.95
N GLN A 271 -4.98 -10.71 -17.44
CA GLN A 271 -4.30 -11.92 -16.96
C GLN A 271 -3.92 -11.82 -15.47
N ASN A 272 -3.63 -10.61 -15.00
CA ASN A 272 -3.16 -10.34 -13.65
C ASN A 272 -4.21 -9.56 -12.82
N ALA A 273 -5.44 -9.45 -13.33
CA ALA A 273 -6.52 -8.64 -12.75
C ALA A 273 -6.11 -7.17 -12.48
N VAL A 274 -5.23 -6.61 -13.30
CA VAL A 274 -4.71 -5.25 -13.14
C VAL A 274 -5.60 -4.26 -13.90
N PRO A 275 -5.99 -3.12 -13.32
CA PRO A 275 -6.74 -2.09 -14.05
C PRO A 275 -5.85 -1.30 -15.02
N ILE A 276 -6.49 -0.66 -16.01
CA ILE A 276 -5.86 0.37 -16.85
C ILE A 276 -6.44 1.73 -16.48
N LEU A 277 -5.61 2.60 -15.90
CA LEU A 277 -5.91 4.00 -15.66
C LEU A 277 -5.59 4.84 -16.90
N LEU A 278 -6.58 5.58 -17.38
CA LEU A 278 -6.39 6.50 -18.50
C LEU A 278 -5.79 7.82 -18.01
N VAL A 279 -4.81 8.32 -18.76
CA VAL A 279 -4.11 9.58 -18.51
C VAL A 279 -4.10 10.46 -19.76
N ASP A 280 -3.70 11.73 -19.63
CA ASP A 280 -3.48 12.64 -20.75
C ASP A 280 -2.01 13.12 -20.75
N ASN A 281 -1.66 14.10 -21.57
CA ASN A 281 -0.38 14.81 -21.57
C ASN A 281 -0.07 15.44 -20.20
N THR A 282 -1.10 15.80 -19.44
CA THR A 282 -1.00 16.16 -18.04
C THR A 282 -1.84 15.19 -17.23
N MET A 283 -1.47 14.94 -15.98
CA MET A 283 -2.23 14.03 -15.13
C MET A 283 -3.64 14.62 -14.91
N PRO A 284 -4.72 13.96 -15.38
CA PRO A 284 -6.06 14.45 -15.13
C PRO A 284 -6.38 14.39 -13.64
N GLU A 285 -7.09 15.39 -13.11
CA GLU A 285 -7.44 15.44 -11.68
C GLU A 285 -8.16 14.18 -11.16
N PRO A 286 -9.06 13.50 -11.89
CA PRO A 286 -9.62 12.22 -11.45
C PRO A 286 -8.55 11.14 -11.29
N SER A 287 -7.63 11.01 -12.25
CA SER A 287 -6.54 10.04 -12.23
C SER A 287 -5.53 10.36 -11.12
N LYS A 288 -5.24 11.64 -10.89
CA LYS A 288 -4.41 12.11 -9.78
C LYS A 288 -5.00 11.72 -8.43
N ARG A 289 -6.28 12.04 -8.19
CA ARG A 289 -6.98 11.66 -6.96
C ARG A 289 -7.04 10.15 -6.75
N PHE A 290 -7.21 9.39 -7.85
CA PHE A 290 -7.15 7.93 -7.77
C PHE A 290 -5.78 7.47 -7.27
N LEU A 291 -4.68 7.91 -7.88
CA LEU A 291 -3.32 7.56 -7.45
C LEU A 291 -3.09 7.94 -5.97
N GLN A 292 -3.44 9.17 -5.58
CA GLN A 292 -3.38 9.66 -4.18
C GLN A 292 -4.26 8.88 -3.19
N SER A 293 -5.10 7.97 -3.67
CA SER A 293 -5.95 7.14 -2.84
C SER A 293 -5.56 5.66 -2.89
N GLN A 294 -4.51 5.26 -3.62
CA GLN A 294 -4.10 3.87 -3.84
C GLN A 294 -2.66 3.64 -3.43
N VAL A 295 -2.40 2.49 -2.77
CA VAL A 295 -1.02 2.03 -2.57
C VAL A 295 -0.68 1.21 -3.79
N ILE A 296 0.33 1.63 -4.53
CA ILE A 296 0.72 1.04 -5.81
C ILE A 296 2.20 0.69 -5.75
N ASN A 297 2.48 -0.56 -6.09
CA ASN A 297 3.77 -1.23 -6.09
C ASN A 297 4.43 -1.12 -7.47
N GLU A 298 3.67 -1.48 -8.51
CA GLU A 298 4.16 -1.47 -9.90
C GLU A 298 3.24 -0.69 -10.83
N ILE A 299 3.84 0.12 -11.70
CA ILE A 299 3.16 0.84 -12.77
C ILE A 299 3.71 0.41 -14.14
N GLY A 300 2.85 -0.24 -14.92
CA GLY A 300 3.10 -0.53 -16.33
C GLY A 300 2.62 0.61 -17.22
N VAL A 301 3.51 1.22 -18.00
CA VAL A 301 3.13 2.29 -18.94
C VAL A 301 2.92 1.70 -20.33
N LEU A 302 1.69 1.76 -20.84
CA LEU A 302 1.32 1.29 -22.17
C LEU A 302 1.34 2.45 -23.15
N GLY A 303 2.28 2.40 -24.10
CA GLY A 303 2.46 3.43 -25.11
C GLY A 303 3.74 4.24 -24.94
N GLY A 304 4.11 4.94 -26.01
CA GLY A 304 5.39 5.67 -26.09
C GLY A 304 5.40 7.02 -25.35
N PRO A 305 6.58 7.65 -25.21
CA PRO A 305 6.72 8.96 -24.56
C PRO A 305 5.88 10.09 -25.18
N ALA A 306 5.51 9.97 -26.46
CA ALA A 306 4.68 10.94 -27.16
C ALA A 306 3.21 10.96 -26.70
N VAL A 307 2.69 9.83 -26.18
CA VAL A 307 1.28 9.69 -25.77
C VAL A 307 1.11 9.59 -24.25
N VAL A 308 2.16 9.14 -23.54
CA VAL A 308 2.29 9.22 -22.09
C VAL A 308 3.66 9.79 -21.79
N ASN A 309 3.75 11.08 -21.45
CA ASN A 309 5.04 11.77 -21.30
C ASN A 309 5.69 11.54 -19.93
N SER A 310 6.94 12.00 -19.79
CA SER A 310 7.73 11.81 -18.57
C SER A 310 7.13 12.52 -17.34
N SER A 311 6.44 13.65 -17.51
CA SER A 311 5.81 14.35 -16.37
C SER A 311 4.64 13.57 -15.79
N VAL A 312 3.87 12.88 -16.63
CA VAL A 312 2.80 11.97 -16.19
C VAL A 312 3.38 10.74 -15.51
N ILE A 313 4.48 10.17 -16.02
CA ILE A 313 5.18 9.07 -15.32
C ILE A 313 5.65 9.54 -13.95
N GLN A 314 6.31 10.69 -13.88
CA GLN A 314 6.85 11.19 -12.62
C GLN A 314 5.72 11.42 -11.62
N SER A 315 4.64 12.07 -12.06
CA SER A 315 3.42 12.20 -11.24
C SER A 315 2.89 10.84 -10.80
N SER A 316 2.90 9.82 -11.68
CA SER A 316 2.44 8.48 -11.32
C SER A 316 3.31 7.77 -10.29
N LYS A 317 4.58 8.18 -10.14
CA LYS A 317 5.49 7.69 -9.08
C LYS A 317 5.26 8.41 -7.75
N ASP A 318 5.03 9.72 -7.80
CA ASP A 318 5.05 10.55 -6.61
C ASP A 318 3.66 10.68 -5.94
N LEU A 319 2.60 10.38 -6.68
CA LEU A 319 1.22 10.52 -6.20
C LEU A 319 0.67 9.34 -5.40
N PRO A 320 1.05 8.07 -5.65
CA PRO A 320 0.53 6.93 -4.88
C PRO A 320 0.70 7.08 -3.37
N LEU A 321 -0.27 6.54 -2.61
CA LEU A 321 -0.14 6.42 -1.17
C LEU A 321 1.02 5.49 -0.84
N GLU A 322 1.84 5.90 0.12
CA GLU A 322 2.96 5.11 0.60
C GLU A 322 2.54 4.30 1.83
N VAL A 323 3.23 3.19 2.09
CA VAL A 323 3.04 2.40 3.31
C VAL A 323 3.85 3.05 4.43
N ALA A 324 3.17 3.65 5.41
CA ALA A 324 3.81 4.30 6.56
C ALA A 324 4.20 3.28 7.64
N ASP A 325 3.29 2.38 8.02
CA ASP A 325 3.52 1.42 9.09
C ASP A 325 2.70 0.13 8.95
N VAL A 326 3.20 -0.97 9.50
CA VAL A 326 2.52 -2.27 9.52
C VAL A 326 2.59 -2.86 10.92
N ASN A 327 1.44 -3.13 11.52
CA ASN A 327 1.38 -3.71 12.86
C ASN A 327 1.77 -5.20 12.84
N ASN A 328 2.60 -5.62 13.80
CA ASN A 328 2.87 -7.04 14.03
C ASN A 328 1.60 -7.76 14.53
N ILE A 329 1.48 -9.04 14.20
CA ILE A 329 0.32 -9.86 14.60
C ILE A 329 0.70 -10.75 15.76
N VAL A 330 -0.17 -10.83 16.77
CA VAL A 330 -0.12 -11.88 17.79
C VAL A 330 -1.39 -12.74 17.71
N LYS A 331 -1.23 -14.06 17.57
CA LYS A 331 -2.32 -15.04 17.59
C LYS A 331 -2.09 -16.06 18.70
N ASN A 332 -3.16 -16.45 19.39
CA ASN A 332 -3.14 -17.43 20.47
C ASN A 332 -3.99 -18.63 20.07
N ILE A 333 -3.45 -19.83 20.20
CA ILE A 333 -4.16 -21.10 20.05
C ILE A 333 -3.77 -22.02 21.21
N TYR A 334 -4.52 -23.10 21.44
CA TYR A 334 -4.10 -24.18 22.34
C TYR A 334 -3.35 -25.28 21.57
N GLN A 335 -2.52 -26.05 22.28
CA GLN A 335 -1.80 -27.18 21.72
C GLN A 335 -2.74 -28.11 20.92
N ASN A 336 -2.26 -28.59 19.77
CA ASN A 336 -2.97 -29.43 18.80
C ASN A 336 -4.11 -28.74 18.01
N GLU A 337 -4.40 -27.46 18.23
CA GLU A 337 -5.31 -26.72 17.35
C GLU A 337 -4.63 -26.41 16.00
N GLU A 338 -5.40 -26.38 14.91
CA GLU A 338 -4.91 -26.00 13.59
C GLU A 338 -4.81 -24.48 13.46
N PHE A 339 -3.80 -23.99 12.73
CA PHE A 339 -3.64 -22.56 12.46
C PHE A 339 -3.22 -22.28 11.02
N THR A 340 -3.97 -21.40 10.36
CA THR A 340 -3.64 -20.88 9.02
C THR A 340 -3.33 -19.38 9.14
N PRO A 341 -2.14 -18.93 8.73
CA PRO A 341 -1.80 -17.51 8.73
C PRO A 341 -2.73 -16.67 7.85
N PRO A 342 -2.98 -15.40 8.20
CA PRO A 342 -3.86 -14.53 7.42
C PRO A 342 -3.24 -14.25 6.05
N LYS A 343 -4.04 -14.21 4.98
CA LYS A 343 -3.54 -13.93 3.62
C LYS A 343 -3.31 -12.44 3.35
N THR A 344 -3.81 -11.59 4.24
CA THR A 344 -3.81 -10.13 4.14
C THR A 344 -3.48 -9.47 5.47
N MET A 345 -3.03 -8.23 5.41
CA MET A 345 -2.62 -7.39 6.54
C MET A 345 -3.20 -6.00 6.43
N ILE A 346 -3.61 -5.45 7.58
CA ILE A 346 -4.00 -4.04 7.66
C ILE A 346 -2.73 -3.21 7.89
N ILE A 347 -2.42 -2.37 6.91
CA ILE A 347 -1.35 -1.40 6.93
C ILE A 347 -1.90 0.01 7.23
N THR A 348 -1.03 0.90 7.67
CA THR A 348 -1.28 2.34 7.76
C THR A 348 -0.59 3.01 6.58
N ALA A 349 -1.36 3.70 5.73
CA ALA A 349 -0.83 4.48 4.62
C ALA A 349 -0.30 5.84 5.10
N SER A 350 0.43 6.57 4.23
CA SER A 350 1.03 7.87 4.52
C SER A 350 0.03 8.97 4.88
N ASP A 351 -1.24 8.82 4.49
CA ASP A 351 -2.36 9.69 4.87
C ASP A 351 -3.04 9.27 6.19
N ASN A 352 -2.45 8.31 6.93
CA ASN A 352 -3.00 7.65 8.12
C ASN A 352 -4.26 6.80 7.87
N SER A 353 -4.68 6.59 6.61
CA SER A 353 -5.75 5.65 6.30
C SER A 353 -5.29 4.20 6.53
N LYS A 354 -6.23 3.32 6.88
CA LYS A 354 -5.97 1.88 7.05
C LYS A 354 -6.34 1.13 5.78
N LYS A 355 -5.45 0.28 5.29
CA LYS A 355 -5.67 -0.51 4.06
C LYS A 355 -5.27 -1.95 4.22
N GLU A 356 -5.99 -2.83 3.54
CA GLU A 356 -5.70 -4.26 3.52
C GLU A 356 -4.80 -4.60 2.33
N MET A 357 -3.68 -5.27 2.57
CA MET A 357 -2.71 -5.69 1.56
C MET A 357 -2.37 -7.18 1.68
N PRO A 358 -2.13 -7.89 0.56
CA PRO A 358 -1.64 -9.27 0.59
C PRO A 358 -0.32 -9.39 1.34
N VAL A 359 -0.16 -10.48 2.11
CA VAL A 359 1.09 -10.79 2.81
C VAL A 359 1.53 -12.20 2.45
N ASP A 360 2.80 -12.34 2.08
CA ASP A 360 3.44 -13.62 1.85
C ASP A 360 4.23 -14.03 3.09
N TRP A 361 3.76 -15.10 3.75
CA TRP A 361 4.43 -15.65 4.92
C TRP A 361 5.48 -16.68 4.50
N ASN A 362 6.71 -16.49 4.96
CA ASN A 362 7.76 -17.51 4.82
C ASN A 362 7.58 -18.61 5.87
N LEU A 363 6.65 -19.53 5.61
CA LEU A 363 6.28 -20.58 6.56
C LEU A 363 7.00 -21.90 6.24
N LYS A 364 7.60 -22.49 7.27
CA LYS A 364 7.78 -23.95 7.35
C LYS A 364 6.53 -24.55 8.02
N LYS A 365 6.26 -25.85 7.80
CA LYS A 365 5.15 -26.56 8.45
C LYS A 365 5.11 -26.23 9.95
N ILE A 366 3.99 -25.67 10.40
CA ILE A 366 3.78 -25.27 11.80
C ILE A 366 3.48 -26.52 12.61
N ASP A 367 4.28 -26.79 13.63
CA ASP A 367 4.07 -27.90 14.57
C ASP A 367 3.33 -27.37 15.81
N THR A 368 2.01 -27.43 15.79
CA THR A 368 1.18 -26.99 16.94
C THR A 368 1.11 -28.03 18.06
N THR A 369 1.79 -29.19 17.90
CA THR A 369 1.87 -30.21 18.96
C THR A 369 2.83 -29.82 20.08
N LYS A 370 3.65 -28.79 19.89
CA LYS A 370 4.57 -28.30 20.94
C LYS A 370 4.11 -26.92 21.39
N PRO A 371 3.79 -26.74 22.68
CA PRO A 371 3.53 -25.42 23.24
C PRO A 371 4.76 -24.51 23.08
N GLY A 372 4.53 -23.21 22.97
CA GLY A 372 5.59 -22.23 22.82
C GLY A 372 5.23 -21.05 21.93
N ILE A 373 6.21 -20.16 21.74
CA ILE A 373 6.09 -18.97 20.90
C ILE A 373 6.78 -19.24 19.57
N TYR A 374 6.00 -19.21 18.48
CA TYR A 374 6.48 -19.34 17.12
C TYR A 374 6.44 -17.97 16.46
N THR A 375 7.54 -17.59 15.81
CA THR A 375 7.64 -16.31 15.11
C THR A 375 7.88 -16.57 13.63
N PHE A 376 7.01 -16.03 12.80
CA PHE A 376 7.08 -16.12 11.35
C PHE A 376 7.32 -14.73 10.77
N LYS A 377 8.19 -14.68 9.77
CA LYS A 377 8.40 -13.47 8.97
C LYS A 377 7.50 -13.51 7.76
N GLY A 378 6.76 -12.43 7.56
CA GLY A 378 6.02 -12.16 6.35
C GLY A 378 6.64 -10.99 5.59
N SER A 379 6.48 -11.01 4.28
CA SER A 379 6.79 -9.88 3.40
C SER A 379 5.48 -9.37 2.80
N ILE A 380 5.30 -8.05 2.82
CA ILE A 380 4.39 -7.38 1.88
C ILE A 380 5.26 -6.90 0.72
N GLU A 381 4.82 -7.15 -0.50
CA GLU A 381 5.49 -6.69 -1.71
C GLU A 381 5.76 -5.17 -1.64
N ASP A 382 7.01 -4.77 -1.87
CA ASP A 382 7.56 -3.40 -1.75
C ASP A 382 7.53 -2.75 -0.36
N TYR A 383 7.10 -3.47 0.68
CA TYR A 383 7.37 -3.10 2.06
C TYR A 383 8.72 -3.70 2.49
N ASN A 384 9.71 -2.84 2.65
CA ASN A 384 11.11 -3.24 2.88
C ASN A 384 11.41 -3.75 4.30
N LYS A 385 10.40 -3.89 5.17
CA LYS A 385 10.54 -4.43 6.52
C LYS A 385 9.83 -5.78 6.64
N ASP A 386 10.45 -6.70 7.36
CA ASP A 386 9.81 -7.94 7.74
C ASP A 386 8.62 -7.64 8.67
N ILE A 387 7.47 -8.26 8.37
CA ILE A 387 6.32 -8.26 9.26
C ILE A 387 6.40 -9.49 10.14
N ILE A 388 6.09 -9.32 11.42
CA ILE A 388 6.20 -10.40 12.39
C ILE A 388 4.82 -10.93 12.74
N LEU A 389 4.61 -12.23 12.52
CA LEU A 389 3.50 -12.99 13.09
C LEU A 389 4.02 -13.82 14.25
N THR A 390 3.55 -13.53 15.44
CA THR A 390 3.79 -14.30 16.66
C THR A 390 2.59 -15.20 16.93
N LEU A 391 2.77 -16.50 16.77
CA LEU A 391 1.81 -17.52 17.18
C LEU A 391 2.21 -18.07 18.55
N ILE A 392 1.36 -17.87 19.54
CA ILE A 392 1.51 -18.41 20.89
C ILE A 392 0.65 -19.68 20.98
N VAL A 393 1.29 -20.84 21.05
CA VAL A 393 0.66 -22.13 21.30
C VAL A 393 0.66 -22.36 22.80
N LYS A 394 -0.49 -22.16 23.42
CA LYS A 394 -0.69 -22.35 24.86
C LYS A 394 -0.66 -23.84 25.20
N PRO A 395 0.03 -24.25 26.28
CA PRO A 395 -0.01 -25.62 26.73
C PRO A 395 -1.41 -25.96 27.23
N ILE A 396 -1.76 -27.25 27.21
CA ILE A 396 -3.01 -27.78 27.76
C ILE A 396 -2.72 -28.50 29.08
N PRO A 397 -3.72 -28.71 29.96
CA PRO A 397 -3.50 -29.44 31.21
C PRO A 397 -3.09 -30.89 30.90
N ASP A 398 -1.97 -31.35 31.48
CA ASP A 398 -1.49 -32.74 31.35
C ASP A 398 -1.76 -33.56 32.62
N LYS A 399 -1.56 -32.92 33.78
CA LYS A 399 -1.80 -33.54 35.08
C LYS A 399 -2.42 -32.55 36.04
N ILE A 400 -3.49 -32.97 36.70
CA ILE A 400 -4.10 -32.24 37.82
C ILE A 400 -4.16 -33.22 38.99
N ASP A 401 -3.58 -32.83 40.11
CA ASP A 401 -3.58 -33.66 41.31
C ASP A 401 -4.94 -33.60 42.00
N ASP A 402 -5.32 -34.72 42.63
CA ASP A 402 -6.53 -34.78 43.45
C ASP A 402 -6.43 -33.80 44.63
N ILE A 403 -7.51 -33.08 44.86
CA ILE A 403 -7.58 -32.06 45.89
C ILE A 403 -8.04 -32.70 47.18
N LYS A 404 -7.30 -32.43 48.27
CA LYS A 404 -7.73 -32.78 49.62
C LYS A 404 -8.02 -31.49 50.37
N ALA A 405 -9.26 -31.35 50.81
CA ALA A 405 -9.70 -30.22 51.59
C ALA A 405 -10.19 -30.68 52.96
N GLU A 406 -10.07 -29.82 53.95
CA GLU A 406 -10.63 -30.04 55.28
C GLU A 406 -11.50 -28.87 55.68
N ALA A 407 -12.66 -29.15 56.26
CA ALA A 407 -13.56 -28.15 56.82
C ALA A 407 -13.94 -28.52 58.25
N GLU A 408 -14.42 -27.56 59.04
CA GLU A 408 -14.88 -27.82 60.41
C GLU A 408 -16.40 -27.99 60.43
N THR A 409 -16.90 -28.68 61.45
CA THR A 409 -18.35 -28.92 61.57
C THR A 409 -19.10 -27.58 61.71
N ARG A 410 -20.09 -27.34 60.85
CA ARG A 410 -20.90 -26.09 60.74
C ARG A 410 -20.24 -24.89 60.04
N SER A 411 -19.13 -25.08 59.30
CA SER A 411 -18.64 -24.07 58.34
C SER A 411 -19.10 -24.36 56.90
N SER A 412 -19.28 -23.32 56.08
CA SER A 412 -19.51 -23.46 54.64
C SER A 412 -18.18 -23.63 53.91
N TYR A 413 -18.06 -24.66 53.07
CA TYR A 413 -16.91 -24.87 52.19
C TYR A 413 -17.32 -24.58 50.75
N ASN A 414 -16.66 -23.59 50.13
CA ASN A 414 -16.86 -23.28 48.71
C ASN A 414 -15.89 -24.15 47.91
N LEU A 415 -16.42 -24.89 46.93
CA LEU A 415 -15.56 -25.60 45.98
C LEU A 415 -14.72 -24.58 45.21
N PRO A 416 -13.45 -24.88 44.92
CA PRO A 416 -12.59 -23.93 44.22
C PRO A 416 -13.04 -23.78 42.77
N ASP A 417 -13.11 -22.55 42.27
CA ASP A 417 -13.48 -22.27 40.87
C ASP A 417 -12.34 -22.59 39.89
N THR A 418 -11.10 -22.64 40.38
CA THR A 418 -9.89 -23.01 39.64
C THR A 418 -9.05 -24.03 40.39
N VAL A 419 -8.24 -24.81 39.66
CA VAL A 419 -7.31 -25.79 40.23
C VAL A 419 -5.95 -25.65 39.56
N THR A 420 -4.88 -25.88 40.32
CA THR A 420 -3.52 -25.85 39.77
C THR A 420 -3.25 -27.14 39.00
N ALA A 421 -2.93 -26.99 37.72
CA ALA A 421 -2.54 -28.06 36.81
C ALA A 421 -1.05 -27.98 36.49
N THR A 422 -0.40 -29.14 36.35
CA THR A 422 0.82 -29.25 35.55
C THR A 422 0.40 -29.29 34.07
N MET A 423 0.84 -28.29 33.34
CA MET A 423 0.58 -28.12 31.92
C MET A 423 1.50 -29.04 31.11
N SER A 424 1.17 -29.26 29.83
CA SER A 424 1.92 -30.15 28.92
C SER A 424 3.35 -29.71 28.62
N ASP A 425 3.73 -28.48 28.95
CA ASP A 425 5.10 -27.96 28.90
C ASP A 425 5.84 -28.07 30.24
N GLY A 426 5.21 -28.66 31.26
CA GLY A 426 5.74 -28.84 32.62
C GLY A 426 5.56 -27.62 33.53
N SER A 427 4.99 -26.51 33.03
CA SER A 427 4.66 -25.35 33.87
C SER A 427 3.46 -25.63 34.79
N LEU A 428 3.32 -24.84 35.86
CA LEU A 428 2.14 -24.84 36.70
C LEU A 428 1.21 -23.70 36.27
N GLY A 429 -0.09 -23.97 36.14
CA GLY A 429 -1.09 -22.96 35.82
C GLY A 429 -2.44 -23.27 36.45
N ASP A 430 -3.21 -22.24 36.78
CA ASP A 430 -4.56 -22.41 37.31
C ASP A 430 -5.56 -22.53 36.16
N VAL A 431 -6.42 -23.55 36.23
CA VAL A 431 -7.40 -23.88 35.19
C VAL A 431 -8.79 -23.96 35.80
N ASP A 432 -9.78 -23.47 35.07
CA ASP A 432 -11.17 -23.47 35.52
C ASP A 432 -11.68 -24.91 35.67
N VAL A 433 -12.38 -25.16 36.77
CA VAL A 433 -13.01 -26.46 37.04
C VAL A 433 -14.51 -26.28 37.20
N SER A 434 -15.27 -27.12 36.53
CA SER A 434 -16.71 -27.27 36.78
C SER A 434 -16.94 -28.54 37.59
N TRP A 435 -17.52 -28.40 38.78
CA TRP A 435 -17.78 -29.51 39.68
C TRP A 435 -19.16 -30.13 39.45
N ASP A 436 -19.20 -31.45 39.33
CA ASP A 436 -20.43 -32.25 39.37
C ASP A 436 -20.93 -32.40 40.82
N TYR A 437 -22.20 -32.78 41.00
CA TYR A 437 -22.79 -33.03 42.32
C TYR A 437 -21.95 -34.07 43.11
N GLY A 438 -21.56 -33.71 44.34
CA GLY A 438 -20.74 -34.57 45.19
C GLY A 438 -21.51 -35.76 45.77
N THR A 439 -20.82 -36.88 45.98
CA THR A 439 -21.38 -38.06 46.65
C THR A 439 -20.76 -38.26 48.04
N GLN A 440 -21.59 -38.52 49.06
CA GLN A 440 -21.10 -38.81 50.41
C GLN A 440 -20.60 -40.25 50.48
N LYS A 441 -19.32 -40.43 50.81
CA LYS A 441 -18.69 -41.76 50.82
C LYS A 441 -18.75 -42.42 52.20
N LYS A 442 -18.53 -41.65 53.27
CA LYS A 442 -18.64 -42.07 54.69
C LYS A 442 -18.96 -40.83 55.57
N PRO A 443 -19.45 -40.99 56.81
CA PRO A 443 -19.61 -39.86 57.73
C PRO A 443 -18.32 -39.04 57.86
N GLY A 444 -18.39 -37.74 57.56
CA GLY A 444 -17.24 -36.83 57.62
C GLY A 444 -16.35 -36.77 56.38
N ILE A 445 -16.61 -37.52 55.29
CA ILE A 445 -15.84 -37.42 54.02
C ILE A 445 -16.76 -37.35 52.80
N TYR A 446 -16.60 -36.32 51.97
CA TYR A 446 -17.34 -36.05 50.72
C TYR A 446 -16.41 -36.08 49.51
N GLU A 447 -16.87 -36.62 48.39
CA GLU A 447 -16.11 -36.65 47.12
C GLU A 447 -16.86 -35.93 46.00
N PHE A 448 -16.16 -35.03 45.30
CA PHE A 448 -16.65 -34.29 44.15
C PHE A 448 -15.79 -34.63 42.92
N LEU A 449 -16.43 -34.77 41.76
CA LEU A 449 -15.74 -34.93 40.48
C LEU A 449 -15.82 -33.63 39.69
N GLY A 450 -14.69 -33.14 39.22
CA GLY A 450 -14.57 -31.93 38.42
C GLY A 450 -14.21 -32.24 36.97
N THR A 451 -14.75 -31.47 36.04
CA THR A 451 -14.34 -31.46 34.63
C THR A 451 -13.55 -30.19 34.35
N VAL A 452 -12.45 -30.32 33.62
CA VAL A 452 -11.59 -29.21 33.22
C VAL A 452 -11.54 -29.19 31.69
N ASP A 453 -11.70 -28.00 31.10
CA ASP A 453 -11.69 -27.84 29.65
C ASP A 453 -10.36 -28.31 29.04
N ARG A 454 -10.42 -28.98 27.88
CA ARG A 454 -9.28 -29.58 27.18
C ARG A 454 -8.44 -30.57 28.02
N TYR A 455 -8.97 -31.04 29.15
CA TYR A 455 -8.39 -32.12 29.95
C TYR A 455 -9.24 -33.38 29.84
N SER A 456 -8.64 -34.50 29.43
CA SER A 456 -9.38 -35.73 29.11
C SER A 456 -9.88 -36.51 30.34
N LYS A 457 -9.38 -36.17 31.55
CA LYS A 457 -9.71 -36.88 32.80
C LYS A 457 -10.59 -36.00 33.69
N LYS A 458 -11.43 -36.63 34.50
CA LYS A 458 -12.08 -35.94 35.62
C LYS A 458 -11.12 -35.84 36.80
N ILE A 459 -11.18 -34.74 37.52
CA ILE A 459 -10.40 -34.52 38.74
C ILE A 459 -11.26 -34.81 39.98
N LYS A 460 -10.63 -35.14 41.10
CA LYS A 460 -11.36 -35.49 42.32
C LYS A 460 -10.99 -34.54 43.46
N LEU A 461 -12.01 -34.02 44.15
CA LEU A 461 -11.84 -33.32 45.43
C LEU A 461 -12.42 -34.17 46.56
N THR A 462 -11.61 -34.44 47.58
CA THR A 462 -12.01 -35.13 48.81
C THR A 462 -12.06 -34.14 49.96
N LEU A 463 -13.24 -33.85 50.47
CA LEU A 463 -13.48 -32.93 51.58
C LEU A 463 -13.68 -33.72 52.89
N THR A 464 -12.81 -33.50 53.88
CA THR A 464 -12.90 -34.13 55.22
C THR A 464 -13.38 -33.13 56.26
N ILE A 465 -14.47 -33.43 56.97
CA ILE A 465 -15.02 -32.56 58.02
C ILE A 465 -14.49 -32.99 59.40
N LYS A 466 -13.72 -32.12 60.07
CA LYS A 466 -13.16 -32.34 61.42
C LYS A 466 -14.02 -31.65 62.51
N GLN A 467 -14.06 -32.24 63.70
CA GLN A 467 -14.81 -31.72 64.86
C GLN A 467 -13.84 -31.10 65.88
N GLN A 468 -14.08 -29.87 66.34
CA GLN A 468 -13.16 -29.15 67.23
C GLN A 468 -13.84 -28.64 68.53
N TYR A 469 -13.13 -28.74 69.67
CA TYR A 469 -13.50 -28.22 71.00
C TYR A 469 -12.79 -26.88 71.27
N GLY A 470 -13.52 -25.84 71.73
CA GLY A 470 -13.03 -24.45 71.91
C GLY A 470 -12.61 -24.07 73.35
N GLN A 471 -11.75 -23.05 73.50
CA GLN A 471 -11.21 -22.51 74.76
C GLN A 471 -12.22 -21.62 75.51
N ASN A 472 -12.36 -21.80 76.84
CA ASN A 472 -13.36 -21.13 77.71
C ASN A 472 -12.85 -19.81 78.34
N ILE A 473 -13.11 -18.66 77.70
CA ILE A 473 -12.82 -17.30 78.21
C ILE A 473 -14.05 -16.73 78.95
N LYS A 474 -13.89 -16.19 80.18
CA LYS A 474 -14.99 -15.64 81.01
C LYS A 474 -15.31 -14.19 80.65
N SER A 475 -14.30 -13.33 80.59
CA SER A 475 -14.47 -11.93 80.18
C SER A 475 -13.14 -11.31 79.75
N ILE A 476 -13.23 -10.31 78.87
CA ILE A 476 -12.13 -9.43 78.49
C ILE A 476 -12.61 -8.00 78.66
N ASN A 477 -11.84 -7.19 79.38
CA ASN A 477 -12.19 -5.79 79.63
C ASN A 477 -11.85 -4.91 78.43
N ASN A 478 -12.65 -3.87 78.21
CA ASN A 478 -12.35 -2.83 77.24
C ASN A 478 -11.18 -1.96 77.71
N LEU A 479 -10.48 -1.36 76.76
CA LEU A 479 -9.25 -0.60 76.99
C LEU A 479 -9.48 0.90 76.74
N LYS A 480 -8.79 1.75 77.50
CA LYS A 480 -8.79 3.21 77.32
C LYS A 480 -7.37 3.74 77.40
N TYR A 481 -6.96 4.52 76.40
CA TYR A 481 -5.65 5.17 76.31
C TYR A 481 -5.82 6.66 76.04
N ILE A 482 -4.89 7.48 76.56
CA ILE A 482 -4.82 8.91 76.33
C ILE A 482 -3.38 9.23 75.89
N VAL A 483 -3.21 9.93 74.77
CA VAL A 483 -1.90 10.26 74.18
C VAL A 483 -1.89 11.70 73.66
N ASP A 484 -0.73 12.34 73.58
CA ASP A 484 -0.62 13.77 73.20
C ASP A 484 -0.31 14.00 71.70
N LYS A 485 -0.15 12.93 70.89
CA LYS A 485 0.05 12.99 69.42
C LYS A 485 -0.31 11.66 68.74
N LYS A 486 -0.94 11.69 67.56
CA LYS A 486 -1.51 10.49 66.90
C LYS A 486 -0.45 9.52 66.32
N SER A 487 0.74 9.99 65.92
CA SER A 487 1.69 9.20 65.13
C SER A 487 2.40 8.07 65.89
N ASP A 488 2.42 8.12 67.23
CA ASP A 488 3.33 7.28 68.02
C ASP A 488 2.61 6.15 68.79
N PHE A 489 1.28 6.06 68.69
CA PHE A 489 0.51 5.02 69.39
C PHE A 489 0.36 3.74 68.55
N THR A 490 0.84 2.61 69.09
CA THR A 490 0.66 1.28 68.49
C THR A 490 -0.39 0.48 69.26
N LEU A 491 -1.33 -0.13 68.54
CA LEU A 491 -2.37 -0.95 69.15
C LEU A 491 -1.77 -2.22 69.79
N PRO A 492 -2.22 -2.62 70.99
CA PRO A 492 -1.67 -3.78 71.69
C PRO A 492 -1.98 -5.08 70.93
N ARG A 493 -0.98 -5.94 70.73
CA ARG A 493 -1.14 -7.23 70.03
C ARG A 493 -1.76 -8.33 70.90
N ALA A 494 -1.91 -8.10 72.20
CA ALA A 494 -2.57 -8.99 73.14
C ALA A 494 -3.33 -8.19 74.22
N VAL A 495 -4.41 -8.78 74.73
CA VAL A 495 -5.22 -8.22 75.83
C VAL A 495 -5.34 -9.23 76.96
N THR A 496 -5.52 -8.75 78.19
CA THR A 496 -5.68 -9.65 79.34
C THR A 496 -7.12 -10.17 79.41
N ALA A 497 -7.28 -11.47 79.23
CA ALA A 497 -8.52 -12.18 79.46
C ALA A 497 -8.58 -12.73 80.89
N THR A 498 -9.77 -12.68 81.47
CA THR A 498 -10.11 -13.45 82.67
C THR A 498 -10.68 -14.78 82.20
N MET A 499 -10.05 -15.88 82.61
CA MET A 499 -10.51 -17.23 82.30
C MET A 499 -11.63 -17.64 83.28
N GLN A 500 -12.33 -18.75 83.02
CA GLN A 500 -13.40 -19.23 83.93
C GLN A 500 -12.89 -19.55 85.35
N ASP A 501 -11.63 -19.94 85.48
CA ASP A 501 -10.93 -20.16 86.77
C ASP A 501 -10.47 -18.86 87.46
N ASN A 502 -10.88 -17.69 86.96
CA ASN A 502 -10.48 -16.35 87.39
C ASN A 502 -8.98 -16.03 87.24
N SER A 503 -8.17 -16.90 86.61
CA SER A 503 -6.81 -16.57 86.25
C SER A 503 -6.79 -15.51 85.14
N LYS A 504 -5.77 -14.64 85.15
CA LYS A 504 -5.55 -13.61 84.12
C LYS A 504 -4.49 -14.09 83.14
N LYS A 505 -4.83 -14.19 81.85
CA LYS A 505 -3.91 -14.59 80.77
C LYS A 505 -3.92 -13.59 79.62
N GLY A 506 -2.76 -13.36 79.01
CA GLY A 506 -2.67 -12.61 77.75
C GLY A 506 -3.20 -13.45 76.59
N VAL A 507 -4.15 -12.91 75.84
CA VAL A 507 -4.70 -13.54 74.63
C VAL A 507 -4.48 -12.62 73.43
N ALA A 508 -4.13 -13.20 72.29
CA ALA A 508 -3.88 -12.44 71.06
C ALA A 508 -5.17 -11.76 70.58
N ILE A 509 -5.05 -10.51 70.14
CA ILE A 509 -6.16 -9.74 69.61
C ILE A 509 -5.83 -9.23 68.20
N SER A 510 -6.83 -9.26 67.32
CA SER A 510 -6.75 -8.65 66.00
C SER A 510 -7.71 -7.47 65.94
N TRP A 511 -7.19 -6.27 65.70
CA TRP A 511 -7.97 -5.04 65.63
C TRP A 511 -8.51 -4.80 64.22
N GLY A 512 -9.77 -4.34 64.13
CA GLY A 512 -10.40 -3.90 62.88
C GLY A 512 -10.03 -2.46 62.51
N THR A 513 -10.67 -1.97 61.44
CA THR A 513 -10.45 -0.61 60.93
C THR A 513 -10.92 0.48 61.89
N GLU A 514 -10.19 1.59 61.92
CA GLU A 514 -10.46 2.76 62.76
C GLU A 514 -11.85 3.35 62.48
N LYS A 515 -12.64 3.61 63.53
CA LYS A 515 -13.84 4.44 63.44
C LYS A 515 -13.61 5.76 64.18
N LYS A 516 -13.55 6.87 63.44
CA LYS A 516 -13.50 8.22 64.01
C LYS A 516 -14.86 8.58 64.62
N TYR A 517 -14.88 9.03 65.87
CA TYR A 517 -16.14 9.42 66.52
C TYR A 517 -16.60 10.77 65.95
N LYS A 518 -17.77 10.78 65.30
CA LYS A 518 -18.25 11.92 64.48
C LYS A 518 -18.47 13.24 65.26
N TYR A 519 -18.45 13.18 66.59
CA TYR A 519 -18.80 14.28 67.49
C TYR A 519 -17.64 14.85 68.32
N TYR A 520 -16.42 14.30 68.23
CA TYR A 520 -15.24 14.81 68.95
C TYR A 520 -13.98 14.63 68.10
N ASP A 521 -13.28 15.73 67.77
CA ASP A 521 -11.93 15.64 67.23
C ASP A 521 -10.97 15.15 68.33
N GLY A 522 -10.10 14.19 67.98
CA GLY A 522 -9.15 13.57 68.91
C GLY A 522 -9.59 12.23 69.54
N VAL A 523 -10.83 11.77 69.40
CA VAL A 523 -11.27 10.46 69.97
C VAL A 523 -11.48 9.38 68.89
N TYR A 524 -10.79 8.25 69.06
CA TYR A 524 -10.78 7.10 68.14
C TYR A 524 -11.21 5.82 68.85
N ILE A 525 -12.05 5.00 68.20
CA ILE A 525 -12.47 3.70 68.74
C ILE A 525 -12.06 2.58 67.78
N TYR A 526 -11.44 1.55 68.34
CA TYR A 526 -11.09 0.31 67.65
C TYR A 526 -11.87 -0.85 68.25
N GLU A 527 -12.38 -1.73 67.39
CA GLU A 527 -12.98 -3.00 67.79
C GLU A 527 -12.03 -4.13 67.43
N GLY A 528 -11.70 -4.98 68.39
CA GLY A 528 -10.83 -6.13 68.22
C GLY A 528 -11.54 -7.44 68.48
N ILE A 529 -11.10 -8.48 67.78
CA ILE A 529 -11.61 -9.84 67.89
C ILE A 529 -10.54 -10.72 68.53
N VAL A 530 -10.95 -11.51 69.52
CA VAL A 530 -10.11 -12.52 70.17
C VAL A 530 -10.67 -13.89 69.82
N LYS A 531 -9.82 -14.76 69.25
CA LYS A 531 -10.21 -16.13 68.87
C LYS A 531 -10.67 -16.90 70.13
N GLY A 532 -11.92 -17.36 70.14
CA GLY A 532 -12.52 -18.07 71.29
C GLY A 532 -13.31 -17.19 72.28
N TYR A 533 -13.44 -15.88 72.03
CA TYR A 533 -14.31 -14.98 72.82
C TYR A 533 -15.40 -14.41 71.90
N ASN A 534 -16.66 -14.63 72.26
CA ASN A 534 -17.82 -14.32 71.42
C ASN A 534 -18.26 -12.84 71.46
N LYS A 535 -17.56 -11.98 72.21
CA LYS A 535 -17.79 -10.54 72.26
C LYS A 535 -16.59 -9.79 71.69
N LYS A 536 -16.84 -8.63 71.08
CA LYS A 536 -15.76 -7.74 70.63
C LYS A 536 -15.14 -7.04 71.85
N VAL A 537 -13.83 -6.80 71.78
CA VAL A 537 -13.10 -5.99 72.76
C VAL A 537 -12.93 -4.61 72.16
N SER A 538 -13.36 -3.57 72.86
CA SER A 538 -13.26 -2.19 72.39
C SER A 538 -12.07 -1.49 73.02
N LEU A 539 -11.33 -0.72 72.22
CA LEU A 539 -10.29 0.20 72.67
C LEU A 539 -10.68 1.63 72.30
N MET A 540 -10.68 2.51 73.29
CA MET A 540 -10.88 3.95 73.11
C MET A 540 -9.53 4.68 73.26
N LEU A 541 -9.13 5.43 72.24
CA LEU A 541 -7.93 6.27 72.23
C LEU A 541 -8.34 7.74 72.19
N ILE A 542 -7.87 8.52 73.16
CA ILE A 542 -8.06 9.97 73.23
C ILE A 542 -6.73 10.63 72.91
N VAL A 543 -6.67 11.42 71.84
CA VAL A 543 -5.50 12.18 71.40
C VAL A 543 -5.72 13.64 71.78
N ARG A 544 -4.89 14.16 72.69
CA ARG A 544 -4.82 15.58 73.05
C ARG A 544 -3.95 16.31 72.02
N ASP A 545 -4.15 17.60 71.82
CA ASP A 545 -3.24 18.41 71.03
C ASP A 545 -2.07 18.94 71.89
N GLU A 546 -1.08 19.57 71.25
CA GLU A 546 0.21 19.91 71.84
C GLU A 546 0.15 21.01 72.94
N ASN A 547 -1.04 21.54 73.28
CA ASN A 547 -1.22 22.52 74.37
C ASN A 547 -2.40 22.23 75.34
N GLY A 548 -3.12 21.12 75.18
CA GLY A 548 -4.04 20.62 76.21
C GLY A 548 -5.35 21.40 76.42
N ILE A 549 -5.84 22.19 75.45
CA ILE A 549 -7.20 22.79 75.48
C ILE A 549 -7.86 22.80 74.07
N ASP A 550 -9.10 22.29 74.06
CA ASP A 550 -10.29 22.40 73.16
C ASP A 550 -10.19 23.18 71.80
N PRO A 551 -10.91 22.72 70.75
CA PRO A 551 -10.75 23.14 69.37
C PRO A 551 -11.50 24.44 69.08
N ASN A 552 -10.75 25.53 68.91
CA ASN A 552 -11.13 26.70 68.12
C ASN A 552 -9.88 27.56 67.83
N ASP A 553 -9.84 28.13 66.62
CA ASP A 553 -9.00 29.28 66.18
C ASP A 553 -7.62 28.99 65.49
N PRO A 554 -7.10 29.89 64.63
CA PRO A 554 -6.78 29.61 63.22
C PRO A 554 -5.32 30.02 62.89
N ILE A 555 -5.00 30.13 61.60
CA ILE A 555 -3.85 30.86 60.97
C ILE A 555 -2.87 29.94 60.22
N TYR A 556 -2.97 30.07 58.88
CA TYR A 556 -2.04 29.66 57.83
C TYR A 556 -1.27 30.90 57.34
N PRO A 557 -0.07 30.74 56.74
CA PRO A 557 0.25 31.56 55.56
C PRO A 557 0.98 30.84 54.40
N THR A 558 0.81 31.48 53.25
CA THR A 558 1.24 31.26 51.84
C THR A 558 2.71 31.69 51.58
N LYS A 559 3.40 31.52 50.42
CA LYS A 559 3.06 31.78 49.00
C LYS A 559 4.21 31.30 48.04
N PRO A 560 3.96 31.30 46.71
CA PRO A 560 4.82 30.87 45.59
C PRO A 560 5.74 32.01 45.07
N ASP A 561 6.85 31.63 44.41
CA ASP A 561 7.50 32.31 43.25
C ASP A 561 8.91 31.69 43.02
N ASP A 562 9.09 30.86 41.98
CA ASP A 562 10.42 30.40 41.51
C ASP A 562 10.65 30.86 40.05
N PRO A 563 11.69 31.68 39.76
CA PRO A 563 11.93 32.28 38.44
C PRO A 563 12.64 31.41 37.40
N ASN A 564 12.92 30.12 37.64
CA ASN A 564 13.72 29.30 36.71
C ASN A 564 12.89 28.31 35.85
N ASN A 565 11.85 28.81 35.17
CA ASN A 565 11.08 28.02 34.21
C ASN A 565 11.67 28.11 32.77
N PRO A 566 12.14 27.01 32.15
CA PRO A 566 12.92 27.03 30.90
C PRO A 566 12.14 27.25 29.59
N THR A 567 10.93 27.80 29.63
CA THR A 567 10.05 27.92 28.44
C THR A 567 9.78 29.38 28.00
N ASN A 568 10.69 30.32 28.27
CA ASN A 568 10.49 31.74 27.89
C ASN A 568 10.98 32.04 26.45
N PRO A 569 10.17 32.62 25.54
CA PRO A 569 10.46 32.72 24.11
C PRO A 569 11.37 33.87 23.66
N ASP A 570 11.86 34.73 24.56
CA ASP A 570 12.58 35.97 24.22
C ASP A 570 14.10 35.90 24.52
N ASN A 571 14.83 34.99 23.88
CA ASN A 571 16.30 34.94 23.96
C ASN A 571 16.96 35.78 22.82
N PRO A 572 17.69 36.86 23.13
CA PRO A 572 18.23 37.80 22.15
C PRO A 572 19.72 37.56 21.87
N GLU A 573 20.05 36.54 21.09
CA GLU A 573 21.36 36.42 20.42
C GLU A 573 21.17 35.87 18.99
N ASN A 574 21.00 36.77 18.02
CA ASN A 574 21.08 36.42 16.60
C ASN A 574 21.86 37.51 15.85
N PRO A 575 23.18 37.32 15.63
CA PRO A 575 23.98 38.25 14.86
C PRO A 575 23.68 38.03 13.37
N GLY A 576 23.38 39.10 12.63
CA GLY A 576 23.00 39.04 11.21
C GLY A 576 24.05 38.33 10.34
N GLU A 577 23.71 37.15 9.81
CA GLU A 577 24.57 36.41 8.87
C GLU A 577 24.52 37.00 7.46
N SER A 578 25.70 37.28 6.91
CA SER A 578 25.90 37.77 5.54
C SER A 578 25.70 36.65 4.50
N ILE A 579 24.97 36.93 3.42
CA ILE A 579 24.70 35.98 2.32
C ILE A 579 25.91 35.92 1.37
N LYS A 580 26.50 34.74 1.19
CA LYS A 580 27.68 34.55 0.30
C LYS A 580 27.27 34.29 -1.15
N ASN A 581 27.82 35.02 -2.12
CA ASN A 581 27.60 34.77 -3.54
C ASN A 581 28.52 33.64 -4.04
N ILE A 582 27.95 32.56 -4.59
CA ILE A 582 28.69 31.42 -5.14
C ILE A 582 28.81 31.45 -6.67
N GLY A 583 28.32 32.52 -7.32
CA GLY A 583 28.53 32.76 -8.76
C GLY A 583 27.46 32.15 -9.66
N GLU A 584 27.82 31.96 -10.94
CA GLU A 584 26.94 31.36 -11.95
C GLU A 584 27.14 29.85 -11.99
N LEU A 585 26.04 29.10 -11.91
CA LEU A 585 26.03 27.64 -12.00
C LEU A 585 25.81 27.19 -13.45
N GLU A 586 26.07 25.91 -13.71
CA GLU A 586 25.72 25.27 -14.97
C GLU A 586 24.24 25.49 -15.31
N PRO A 587 23.93 25.83 -16.56
CA PRO A 587 22.58 26.11 -16.98
C PRO A 587 21.73 24.83 -16.96
N ILE A 588 20.42 25.00 -16.75
CA ILE A 588 19.45 23.89 -16.72
C ILE A 588 18.42 24.05 -17.84
N VAL A 589 17.80 22.97 -18.30
CA VAL A 589 16.73 23.07 -19.31
C VAL A 589 15.47 23.60 -18.67
N GLN A 590 14.69 24.39 -19.41
CA GLN A 590 13.42 24.91 -18.95
C GLN A 590 12.48 23.78 -18.51
N GLY A 591 12.17 23.77 -17.21
CA GLY A 591 11.35 22.76 -16.55
C GLY A 591 12.13 21.72 -15.75
N ASP A 592 13.46 21.72 -15.83
CA ASP A 592 14.32 20.91 -14.96
C ASP A 592 14.39 21.50 -13.54
N PRO A 593 14.59 20.67 -12.51
CA PRO A 593 14.78 21.15 -11.15
C PRO A 593 16.12 21.90 -11.00
N TYR A 594 16.16 22.86 -10.08
CA TYR A 594 17.41 23.51 -9.67
C TYR A 594 18.39 22.51 -9.03
N PRO A 595 19.71 22.73 -9.17
CA PRO A 595 20.71 21.83 -8.62
C PRO A 595 20.60 21.75 -7.10
N THR A 596 20.60 20.54 -6.55
CA THR A 596 20.55 20.31 -5.09
C THR A 596 21.94 20.27 -4.46
N THR A 597 22.99 20.35 -5.27
CA THR A 597 24.39 20.32 -4.81
C THR A 597 25.17 21.45 -5.48
N VAL A 598 25.99 22.16 -4.70
CA VAL A 598 26.88 23.23 -5.16
C VAL A 598 28.24 23.10 -4.48
N ILE A 599 29.24 23.85 -4.93
CA ILE A 599 30.55 23.89 -4.26
C ILE A 599 30.47 24.89 -3.11
N ASP A 600 30.71 24.43 -1.87
CA ASP A 600 30.79 25.32 -0.70
C ASP A 600 31.98 26.28 -0.89
N PRO A 601 31.76 27.60 -0.84
CA PRO A 601 32.79 28.59 -1.11
C PRO A 601 33.94 28.57 -0.10
N ASP A 602 33.70 28.07 1.11
CA ASP A 602 34.67 28.01 2.20
C ASP A 602 35.50 26.74 2.13
N THR A 603 34.86 25.60 1.88
CA THR A 603 35.54 24.29 1.91
C THR A 603 36.03 23.82 0.55
N LYS A 604 35.55 24.46 -0.53
CA LYS A 604 35.78 24.06 -1.94
C LYS A 604 35.35 22.62 -2.24
N LYS A 605 34.41 22.06 -1.46
CA LYS A 605 33.87 20.71 -1.64
C LYS A 605 32.38 20.76 -2.03
N PRO A 606 31.85 19.71 -2.69
CA PRO A 606 30.42 19.58 -2.95
C PRO A 606 29.62 19.57 -1.64
N ALA A 607 28.53 20.34 -1.58
CA ALA A 607 27.65 20.45 -0.44
C ALA A 607 26.19 20.57 -0.88
N GLN A 608 25.27 20.00 -0.08
CA GLN A 608 23.84 20.08 -0.35
C GLN A 608 23.34 21.51 -0.15
N VAL A 609 22.57 22.01 -1.12
CA VAL A 609 21.92 23.32 -1.07
C VAL A 609 20.41 23.14 -1.10
N THR A 610 19.73 23.93 -0.27
CA THR A 610 18.26 24.10 -0.34
C THR A 610 17.98 25.52 -0.79
N TRP A 611 17.43 25.69 -1.99
CA TRP A 611 17.01 27.01 -2.49
C TRP A 611 15.72 27.43 -1.79
N THR A 612 15.73 28.60 -1.17
CA THR A 612 14.63 29.11 -0.36
C THR A 612 13.78 30.14 -1.09
N ARG A 613 14.37 30.88 -2.04
CA ARG A 613 13.64 31.83 -2.91
C ARG A 613 14.42 32.26 -4.14
N SER A 614 13.71 32.69 -5.18
CA SER A 614 14.27 33.46 -6.29
C SER A 614 14.30 34.94 -5.93
N ILE A 615 15.46 35.59 -6.10
CA ILE A 615 15.63 37.02 -5.79
C ILE A 615 15.66 37.91 -7.03
N ASN A 616 16.00 37.36 -8.19
CA ASN A 616 15.90 38.07 -9.47
C ASN A 616 15.63 37.08 -10.60
N ILE A 617 14.84 37.49 -11.58
CA ILE A 617 14.56 36.72 -12.80
C ILE A 617 14.69 37.68 -13.97
N ASP A 618 15.75 37.52 -14.75
CA ASP A 618 15.91 38.17 -16.04
C ASP A 618 15.32 37.27 -17.12
N THR A 619 14.26 37.70 -17.79
CA THR A 619 13.58 36.94 -18.85
C THR A 619 14.03 37.33 -20.26
N THR A 620 15.15 38.06 -20.38
CA THR A 620 15.70 38.43 -21.68
C THR A 620 16.15 37.18 -22.42
N PHE A 621 15.54 36.93 -23.58
CA PHE A 621 15.90 35.78 -24.40
C PHE A 621 17.26 36.03 -25.07
N VAL A 622 18.23 35.14 -24.82
CA VAL A 622 19.52 35.11 -25.49
C VAL A 622 19.40 34.13 -26.65
N ASP A 623 19.40 34.66 -27.87
CA ASP A 623 19.30 33.88 -29.09
C ASP A 623 20.69 33.53 -29.65
N ALA A 624 20.97 32.25 -29.84
CA ALA A 624 22.23 31.74 -30.35
C ALA A 624 21.99 30.63 -31.40
N ASP A 625 23.01 30.24 -32.16
CA ASP A 625 22.90 29.20 -33.17
C ASP A 625 22.79 27.78 -32.57
N ASN A 626 23.51 27.53 -31.46
CA ASN A 626 23.51 26.27 -30.74
C ASN A 626 22.56 26.36 -29.53
N ILE A 627 21.82 25.29 -29.27
CA ILE A 627 20.89 25.23 -28.16
C ILE A 627 21.59 25.42 -26.81
N ASP A 628 22.81 24.90 -26.66
CA ASP A 628 23.60 24.98 -25.42
C ASP A 628 23.93 26.44 -25.03
N ASP A 629 23.90 27.37 -25.99
CA ASP A 629 24.18 28.80 -25.81
C ASP A 629 22.92 29.67 -25.69
N CYS A 630 21.74 29.11 -25.96
CA CYS A 630 20.47 29.84 -25.87
C CYS A 630 20.00 29.99 -24.41
N ARG A 631 19.38 31.11 -24.05
CA ARG A 631 18.75 31.29 -22.73
C ARG A 631 17.35 31.88 -22.84
N VAL A 632 16.36 31.30 -22.16
CA VAL A 632 15.01 31.89 -22.00
C VAL A 632 14.92 32.78 -20.76
N ALA A 633 15.78 32.52 -19.77
CA ALA A 633 15.86 33.32 -18.56
C ALA A 633 17.22 33.11 -17.86
N LYS A 634 17.56 34.04 -16.97
CA LYS A 634 18.64 33.92 -16.00
C LYS A 634 18.07 34.22 -14.61
N VAL A 635 18.13 33.25 -13.71
CA VAL A 635 17.50 33.30 -12.39
C VAL A 635 18.56 33.37 -11.31
N THR A 636 18.47 34.37 -10.43
CA THR A 636 19.28 34.40 -9.21
C THR A 636 18.49 33.85 -8.03
N LEU A 637 19.03 32.83 -7.38
CA LEU A 637 18.43 32.11 -6.26
C LEU A 637 19.21 32.40 -4.97
N GLU A 638 18.49 32.41 -3.85
CA GLU A 638 19.05 32.32 -2.50
C GLU A 638 18.72 30.96 -1.88
N GLY A 639 19.66 30.43 -1.11
CA GLY A 639 19.52 29.12 -0.47
C GLY A 639 20.44 28.94 0.71
N THR A 640 20.40 27.76 1.32
CA THR A 640 21.21 27.40 2.49
C THR A 640 22.04 26.14 2.24
N ILE A 641 23.30 26.18 2.64
CA ILE A 641 24.23 25.03 2.61
C ILE A 641 24.55 24.63 4.06
N GLY A 642 24.52 23.34 4.37
CA GLY A 642 24.94 22.83 5.68
C GLY A 642 24.11 23.34 6.86
N GLY A 643 22.80 23.56 6.66
CA GLY A 643 21.83 23.96 7.69
C GLY A 643 21.70 25.46 7.90
N ASN A 644 22.81 26.19 8.01
CA ASN A 644 22.77 27.60 8.42
C ASN A 644 23.46 28.57 7.43
N LYS A 645 24.38 28.12 6.56
CA LYS A 645 25.12 29.04 5.69
C LYS A 645 24.25 29.54 4.54
N LYS A 646 23.90 30.83 4.52
CA LYS A 646 23.16 31.45 3.42
C LYS A 646 24.05 31.71 2.20
N VAL A 647 23.60 31.27 1.03
CA VAL A 647 24.26 31.50 -0.25
C VAL A 647 23.32 32.07 -1.29
N LYS A 648 23.87 32.72 -2.33
CA LYS A 648 23.15 33.10 -3.55
C LYS A 648 23.91 32.68 -4.80
N ALA A 649 23.21 32.26 -5.84
CA ALA A 649 23.78 31.84 -7.12
C ALA A 649 22.89 32.27 -8.28
N THR A 650 23.46 32.37 -9.48
CA THR A 650 22.71 32.65 -10.70
C THR A 650 22.73 31.44 -11.64
N ILE A 651 21.61 31.14 -12.29
CA ILE A 651 21.44 29.96 -13.16
C ILE A 651 20.81 30.39 -14.47
N GLY A 652 21.43 30.03 -15.59
CA GLY A 652 20.83 30.19 -16.92
C GLY A 652 19.82 29.08 -17.24
N ILE A 653 18.73 29.43 -17.92
CA ILE A 653 17.68 28.48 -18.33
C ILE A 653 17.73 28.28 -19.85
N ILE A 654 18.07 27.07 -20.30
CA ILE A 654 18.11 26.66 -21.71
C ILE A 654 16.67 26.43 -22.21
N PRO A 655 16.29 26.87 -23.42
CA PRO A 655 14.97 26.58 -23.99
C PRO A 655 14.67 25.07 -24.02
N LYS A 656 13.43 24.71 -23.73
CA LYS A 656 13.00 23.30 -23.82
C LYS A 656 12.98 22.83 -25.28
N ILE A 657 13.70 21.76 -25.58
CA ILE A 657 13.65 21.08 -26.87
C ILE A 657 12.30 20.35 -27.00
N LEU A 658 11.52 20.71 -28.02
CA LEU A 658 10.22 20.10 -28.32
C LEU A 658 10.36 18.82 -29.16
N GLY A 659 11.38 18.76 -30.01
CA GLY A 659 11.68 17.63 -30.86
C GLY A 659 12.92 17.88 -31.71
N ILE A 660 13.38 16.84 -32.42
CA ILE A 660 14.55 16.92 -33.31
C ILE A 660 14.08 16.76 -34.76
N THR A 661 14.62 17.58 -35.64
CA THR A 661 14.34 17.57 -37.09
C THR A 661 15.64 17.61 -37.89
N THR A 662 15.55 17.29 -39.18
CA THR A 662 16.62 17.50 -40.17
C THR A 662 16.34 18.70 -41.09
N GLU A 663 15.18 19.34 -40.94
CA GLU A 663 14.79 20.52 -41.71
C GLU A 663 15.47 21.79 -41.16
N TYR A 664 16.13 22.55 -42.03
CA TYR A 664 16.88 23.76 -41.64
C TYR A 664 15.98 24.90 -41.12
N ASN A 665 14.74 25.00 -41.62
CA ASN A 665 13.71 25.99 -41.21
C ASN A 665 12.39 25.31 -40.79
N GLY A 666 12.45 24.02 -40.46
CA GLY A 666 11.25 23.23 -40.19
C GLY A 666 10.73 23.45 -38.79
N THR A 667 9.52 24.00 -38.66
CA THR A 667 8.82 24.11 -37.38
C THR A 667 8.08 22.82 -36.98
N ASN A 668 8.08 21.82 -37.88
CA ASN A 668 7.45 20.53 -37.71
C ASN A 668 8.41 19.52 -37.08
N ILE A 669 7.88 18.74 -36.14
CA ILE A 669 8.61 17.61 -35.54
C ILE A 669 8.28 16.38 -36.39
N VAL A 670 9.17 16.07 -37.32
CA VAL A 670 9.07 14.92 -38.24
C VAL A 670 10.16 13.91 -37.93
N PRO A 671 10.01 12.62 -38.30
CA PRO A 671 11.09 11.65 -38.18
C PRO A 671 12.38 12.18 -38.83
N ALA A 672 13.50 12.11 -38.11
CA ALA A 672 14.79 12.57 -38.61
C ALA A 672 15.27 11.61 -39.72
N VAL A 673 15.02 11.99 -40.97
CA VAL A 673 15.52 11.27 -42.15
C VAL A 673 16.71 12.02 -42.72
N ILE A 674 17.84 11.34 -42.84
CA ILE A 674 19.07 11.87 -43.41
C ILE A 674 19.36 11.15 -44.73
N PRO A 675 19.28 11.83 -45.88
CA PRO A 675 19.75 11.26 -47.13
C PRO A 675 21.28 11.20 -47.14
N ILE A 676 21.81 10.06 -47.57
CA ILE A 676 23.25 9.82 -47.75
C ILE A 676 23.53 9.23 -49.14
N GLU A 677 24.67 9.62 -49.70
CA GLU A 677 25.17 9.24 -51.03
C GLU A 677 26.48 8.46 -50.85
N SER A 678 26.43 7.22 -50.39
CA SER A 678 27.62 6.36 -50.34
C SER A 678 27.29 4.87 -50.22
N SER A 679 28.29 4.04 -50.50
CA SER A 679 28.33 2.60 -50.20
C SER A 679 29.52 2.30 -49.30
N GLY A 680 29.38 1.38 -48.32
CA GLY A 680 30.45 0.99 -47.38
C GLY A 680 30.14 1.37 -45.92
N VAL A 681 31.17 1.62 -45.11
CA VAL A 681 30.99 2.00 -43.69
C VAL A 681 30.77 3.52 -43.56
N TYR A 682 29.64 3.91 -42.96
CA TYR A 682 29.28 5.30 -42.68
C TYR A 682 29.60 5.67 -41.23
N ASP A 683 30.38 6.73 -41.03
CA ASP A 683 30.67 7.33 -39.72
C ASP A 683 29.54 8.28 -39.31
N MET A 684 28.89 7.97 -38.19
CA MET A 684 27.73 8.71 -37.71
C MET A 684 28.04 10.12 -37.23
N SER A 685 29.30 10.47 -36.94
CA SER A 685 29.68 11.85 -36.61
C SER A 685 29.34 12.85 -37.73
N ASN A 686 29.34 12.40 -38.99
CA ASN A 686 28.95 13.21 -40.15
C ASN A 686 27.44 13.54 -40.17
N ALA A 687 26.61 12.75 -39.50
CA ALA A 687 25.18 12.98 -39.39
C ALA A 687 24.84 14.06 -38.35
N THR A 688 25.73 14.31 -37.38
CA THR A 688 25.52 15.27 -36.27
C THR A 688 25.14 16.67 -36.78
N GLN A 689 25.83 17.16 -37.82
CA GLN A 689 25.61 18.52 -38.35
C GLN A 689 24.24 18.72 -39.00
N LYS A 690 23.52 17.64 -39.31
CA LYS A 690 22.20 17.68 -39.97
C LYS A 690 21.04 17.70 -38.99
N LEU A 691 21.27 17.50 -37.70
CA LEU A 691 20.22 17.52 -36.69
C LEU A 691 19.98 18.94 -36.16
N ARG A 692 18.72 19.25 -35.87
CA ARG A 692 18.27 20.53 -35.30
C ARG A 692 17.24 20.30 -34.21
N ALA A 693 17.33 21.04 -33.10
CA ALA A 693 16.32 21.10 -32.06
C ALA A 693 15.24 22.11 -32.43
N VAL A 694 13.98 21.70 -32.35
CA VAL A 694 12.83 22.61 -32.46
C VAL A 694 12.53 23.15 -31.06
N ILE A 695 12.51 24.48 -30.90
CA ILE A 695 12.20 25.18 -29.64
C ILE A 695 11.12 26.23 -29.85
N ILE A 696 10.52 26.71 -28.76
CA ILE A 696 9.72 27.95 -28.80
C ILE A 696 10.68 29.13 -28.88
N GLY A 697 10.39 30.05 -29.81
CA GLY A 697 11.18 31.24 -30.09
C GLY A 697 11.01 32.34 -29.04
N PRO A 698 11.75 33.46 -29.20
CA PRO A 698 11.79 34.56 -28.23
C PRO A 698 10.43 35.22 -27.94
N ASP A 699 9.50 35.16 -28.89
CA ASP A 699 8.15 35.72 -28.78
C ASP A 699 7.19 34.85 -27.95
N GLY A 700 7.66 33.69 -27.45
CA GLY A 700 6.88 32.76 -26.65
C GLY A 700 5.84 31.94 -27.43
N HIS A 701 5.78 32.09 -28.76
CA HIS A 701 4.70 31.53 -29.58
C HIS A 701 5.18 30.84 -30.86
N THR A 702 6.18 31.39 -31.55
CA THR A 702 6.70 30.81 -32.79
C THR A 702 7.67 29.67 -32.49
N ARG A 703 7.85 28.77 -33.46
CA ARG A 703 8.86 27.72 -33.37
C ARG A 703 10.08 28.12 -34.19
N THR A 704 11.26 27.83 -33.65
CA THR A 704 12.54 28.02 -34.35
C THR A 704 13.43 26.79 -34.17
N THR A 705 14.46 26.68 -34.99
CA THR A 705 15.37 25.52 -35.02
C THR A 705 16.79 25.91 -34.67
N LYS A 706 17.42 25.15 -33.75
CA LYS A 706 18.80 25.37 -33.28
C LYS A 706 19.68 24.16 -33.53
N LYS A 707 20.99 24.36 -33.70
CA LYS A 707 21.97 23.26 -33.75
C LYS A 707 21.96 22.52 -32.43
N VAL A 708 22.25 21.22 -32.48
CA VAL A 708 22.32 20.35 -31.29
C VAL A 708 23.66 19.64 -31.23
N ASN A 709 24.06 19.33 -30.00
CA ASN A 709 25.22 18.49 -29.74
C ASN A 709 24.76 17.03 -29.56
N VAL A 710 25.29 16.11 -30.37
CA VAL A 710 25.05 14.68 -30.21
C VAL A 710 26.10 14.11 -29.28
N LEU A 711 25.67 13.55 -28.16
CA LEU A 711 26.54 12.94 -27.16
C LEU A 711 27.01 11.53 -27.55
N LEU A 712 26.12 10.76 -28.19
CA LEU A 712 26.40 9.37 -28.55
C LEU A 712 25.58 8.94 -29.78
N TRP A 713 26.25 8.24 -30.69
CA TRP A 713 25.62 7.45 -31.76
C TRP A 713 25.74 5.95 -31.45
N ASP A 714 24.65 5.21 -31.62
CA ASP A 714 24.58 3.77 -31.35
C ASP A 714 23.89 3.02 -32.51
N PRO A 715 24.65 2.30 -33.35
CA PRO A 715 26.12 2.21 -33.36
C PRO A 715 26.79 3.51 -33.89
N PRO A 716 28.08 3.77 -33.56
CA PRO A 716 28.82 4.92 -34.07
C PRO A 716 29.24 4.79 -35.54
N TYR A 717 29.25 3.56 -36.06
CA TYR A 717 29.53 3.22 -37.46
C TYR A 717 28.50 2.24 -37.98
N ILE A 718 28.13 2.34 -39.26
CA ILE A 718 27.17 1.43 -39.88
C ILE A 718 27.57 1.06 -41.30
N ASP A 719 27.51 -0.23 -41.64
CA ASP A 719 27.74 -0.71 -43.00
C ASP A 719 26.44 -0.59 -43.83
N ILE A 720 26.47 0.26 -44.87
CA ILE A 720 25.29 0.68 -45.64
C ILE A 720 25.14 -0.02 -47.01
N GLY A 721 25.66 -1.24 -47.16
CA GLY A 721 25.61 -2.00 -48.42
C GLY A 721 24.26 -2.69 -48.78
N ASP A 722 23.52 -3.16 -47.78
CA ASP A 722 22.49 -4.20 -47.96
C ASP A 722 21.03 -3.72 -47.92
N SER A 723 20.77 -2.49 -47.47
CA SER A 723 19.42 -1.93 -47.30
C SER A 723 19.31 -0.52 -47.87
N GLN A 724 18.08 -0.10 -48.16
CA GLN A 724 17.75 1.28 -48.57
C GLN A 724 17.56 2.21 -47.36
N ASN A 725 17.22 1.64 -46.19
CA ASN A 725 16.99 2.39 -44.96
C ASN A 725 17.70 1.72 -43.79
N TYR A 726 18.33 2.53 -42.93
CA TYR A 726 18.95 2.10 -41.69
C TYR A 726 18.47 2.95 -40.53
N TYR A 727 18.28 2.33 -39.36
CA TYR A 727 17.75 2.99 -38.17
C TYR A 727 18.82 3.03 -37.09
N VAL A 728 19.30 4.22 -36.75
CA VAL A 728 20.40 4.42 -35.80
C VAL A 728 19.94 5.29 -34.65
N ARG A 729 20.38 4.98 -33.43
CA ARG A 729 20.00 5.75 -32.24
C ARG A 729 20.99 6.89 -32.00
N ALA A 730 20.49 8.08 -31.68
CA ALA A 730 21.30 9.25 -31.31
C ALA A 730 20.87 9.79 -29.93
N THR A 731 21.82 10.01 -29.03
CA THR A 731 21.60 10.68 -27.75
C THR A 731 21.99 12.15 -27.90
N ILE A 732 21.05 13.07 -27.66
CA ILE A 732 21.24 14.51 -27.88
C ILE A 732 21.39 15.22 -26.54
N ASN A 733 22.34 16.15 -26.45
CA ASN A 733 22.51 16.99 -25.27
C ASN A 733 21.23 17.76 -24.95
N HIS A 734 20.90 17.92 -23.67
CA HIS A 734 19.66 18.57 -23.20
C HIS A 734 18.34 17.95 -23.69
N PHE A 735 18.37 16.76 -24.30
CA PHE A 735 17.19 16.03 -24.74
C PHE A 735 17.11 14.66 -24.05
N SER A 736 16.09 14.52 -23.20
CA SER A 736 15.98 13.40 -22.25
C SER A 736 15.88 12.00 -22.88
N ASN A 737 15.50 11.89 -24.17
CA ASN A 737 15.34 10.61 -24.83
C ASN A 737 16.23 10.51 -26.08
N PRO A 738 16.96 9.39 -26.27
CA PRO A 738 17.59 9.12 -27.55
C PRO A 738 16.54 9.08 -28.68
N ILE A 739 16.91 9.61 -29.84
CA ILE A 739 16.08 9.61 -31.03
C ILE A 739 16.49 8.48 -31.97
N MET A 740 15.54 8.00 -32.79
CA MET A 740 15.85 7.15 -33.95
C MET A 740 16.01 8.02 -35.18
N VAL A 741 17.17 7.94 -35.81
CA VAL A 741 17.49 8.61 -37.08
C VAL A 741 17.45 7.56 -38.18
N THR A 742 16.70 7.86 -39.24
CA THR A 742 16.67 7.01 -40.44
C THR A 742 17.71 7.53 -41.43
N LEU A 743 18.72 6.73 -41.72
CA LEU A 743 19.58 6.97 -42.87
C LEU A 743 18.91 6.40 -44.10
N GLN A 744 18.65 7.26 -45.09
CA GLN A 744 18.09 6.85 -46.37
C GLN A 744 19.20 6.87 -47.42
N VAL A 745 19.61 5.69 -47.86
CA VAL A 745 20.64 5.54 -48.89
C VAL A 745 20.00 5.87 -50.23
N ARG A 746 20.48 6.92 -50.90
CA ARG A 746 20.07 7.24 -52.27
C ARG A 746 21.07 6.56 -53.22
N ARG A 747 20.58 5.58 -53.99
CA ARG A 747 21.35 4.91 -55.04
C ARG A 747 21.18 5.60 -56.38
#